data_AF-A0A9P7G368-F1
#
_entry.id   AF-A0A9P7G368-F1
#
_cell.length_a   1.000
_cell.length_b   1.000
_cell.length_c   1.000
_cell.angle_alpha   90.00
_cell.angle_beta   90.00
_cell.angle_gamma   90.00
#
_symmetry.space_group_name_H-M   'P 1'
#
loop_
_entity.id
_entity.type
_entity.pdbx_description
1 polymer ?
#
loop_
_entity_poly.entity_id
_entity_poly.type
_entity_poly.pdbx_seq_one_letter_code
_entity_poly.pdbx_strand_id
1 'polypeptide(L)'
;MHELVMTKVDEAVPEGLVDQQSNLEDLEGRRKKLEDIIAGLPESGPGVDELRAKSEWDLSKLKDLLKKLGDAVGDKLAALAAWNALRKGAEAELVDLTKEKPVPKDAAGLEKNVEDLTNDERALEALAQNARDGVNPDDLDDDEKKKRDDLINQIEKALALIKARKAAAEKALKDAQDSDKLAADLAKIDSRLAPLVEEATRLLQDPDAIPSAYTSTAKDLKAATDEARPIVDAARSSKDPAVKTLAATVTEAEHLVPQLEDRSKTWDDFVAARDAADQQLDQLRKPLEEQLAKKKLRSLPAATADLEAAADALEKLAPLQDTIAALQRLSEQLDPLESAYADVRFFDVDVEQTNKQAEDLVNDLNAEIQDEQALTDSTAQMADEFARLGELIASAPGKENLETIRDHQLPAVEAQLESLEDKSRAAKNAPRKFVDRDSAPLESLSPLLKECKQKLAESLKKAEDEDKDKFILAIALQLQKLAEETPIDSVPLEKIDDLEKQLTGVDSPAARDQLEAIKKLRKKRAENDHLRDKVLDAVEKAKDATKKIDDDVKSSSPDSAAKGKKGKKSKKDDSSPGVEAPLADQIAALEKHVRDINESILPSIDSALALPVDAPAEKKDAEKARQNAQDLAARLTDDINNKKVELDNQNKARSVEDALAKIGDKLESIIAPYSDKPQSLTKAESDVQKIADLLAKDLAAVPIDQLADPSSAAATAAKLKQKAKERVAPLEKEIDAEKKLATDSDAFEAQAAHLEKDLDSVRNKTDDPAAAIATIADIADRAR
;
A
#
# COMPACT_ATOMS: atom_id res chain seq x y z
N MET A 1 -172.20 16.09 99.96
CA MET A 1 -172.17 15.49 98.61
C MET A 1 -171.57 16.45 97.59
N HIS A 2 -171.97 17.72 97.54
CA HIS A 2 -171.30 18.76 96.75
C HIS A 2 -169.80 18.95 97.11
N GLU A 3 -169.48 18.88 98.41
CA GLU A 3 -168.08 18.93 98.89
C GLU A 3 -167.24 17.68 98.55
N LEU A 4 -167.87 16.56 98.17
CA LEU A 4 -167.16 15.32 97.85
C LEU A 4 -166.74 15.24 96.37
N VAL A 5 -167.40 16.02 95.51
CA VAL A 5 -167.13 16.08 94.06
C VAL A 5 -166.07 17.13 93.76
N MET A 6 -166.01 18.24 94.51
CA MET A 6 -165.16 19.40 94.19
C MET A 6 -163.77 19.43 94.84
N THR A 7 -163.48 18.65 95.89
CA THR A 7 -162.17 18.71 96.58
C THR A 7 -160.99 18.15 95.78
N LYS A 8 -161.24 17.47 94.65
CA LYS A 8 -160.18 16.96 93.75
C LYS A 8 -160.16 17.61 92.36
N VAL A 9 -161.01 18.60 92.12
CA VAL A 9 -161.17 19.22 90.79
C VAL A 9 -160.14 20.33 90.53
N ASP A 10 -159.46 20.82 91.57
CA ASP A 10 -158.35 21.79 91.46
C ASP A 10 -156.97 21.14 91.68
N GLU A 11 -156.89 19.81 91.73
CA GLU A 11 -155.62 19.08 91.83
C GLU A 11 -155.00 18.96 90.43
N ALA A 12 -153.71 19.33 90.30
CA ALA A 12 -152.97 19.19 89.05
C ALA A 12 -153.07 17.75 88.55
N VAL A 13 -153.19 17.57 87.23
CA VAL A 13 -153.15 16.23 86.60
C VAL A 13 -151.88 15.53 87.10
N PRO A 14 -151.98 14.34 87.74
CA PRO A 14 -150.80 13.61 88.21
C PRO A 14 -149.81 13.35 87.09
N GLU A 15 -148.52 13.27 87.39
CA GLU A 15 -147.49 13.03 86.37
C GLU A 15 -147.33 11.54 86.00
N GLY A 16 -147.64 10.60 86.89
CA GLY A 16 -147.50 9.16 86.63
C GLY A 16 -148.65 8.58 85.79
N LEU A 17 -148.36 7.77 84.76
CA LEU A 17 -149.39 7.15 83.91
C LEU A 17 -150.36 6.27 84.72
N VAL A 18 -149.85 5.52 85.70
CA VAL A 18 -150.66 4.65 86.58
C VAL A 18 -151.64 5.49 87.41
N ASP A 19 -151.15 6.61 87.96
CA ASP A 19 -151.96 7.54 88.74
C ASP A 19 -152.97 8.28 87.86
N GLN A 20 -152.59 8.64 86.62
CA GLN A 20 -153.47 9.26 85.64
C GLN A 20 -154.57 8.30 85.16
N GLN A 21 -154.26 7.03 84.87
CA GLN A 21 -155.25 6.01 84.49
C GLN A 21 -156.20 5.70 85.65
N SER A 22 -155.68 5.54 86.87
CA SER A 22 -156.52 5.34 88.06
C SER A 22 -157.41 6.54 88.35
N ASN A 23 -156.90 7.77 88.15
CA ASN A 23 -157.72 8.97 88.29
C ASN A 23 -158.76 9.09 87.17
N LEU A 24 -158.46 8.66 85.95
CA LEU A 24 -159.41 8.66 84.84
C LEU A 24 -160.57 7.70 85.14
N GLU A 25 -160.29 6.48 85.60
CA GLU A 25 -161.32 5.52 86.03
C GLU A 25 -162.17 6.03 87.21
N ASP A 26 -161.56 6.65 88.23
CA ASP A 26 -162.30 7.23 89.36
C ASP A 26 -163.16 8.42 88.91
N LEU A 27 -162.63 9.32 88.06
CA LEU A 27 -163.36 10.46 87.53
C LEU A 27 -164.51 10.01 86.60
N GLU A 28 -164.33 8.98 85.78
CA GLU A 28 -165.42 8.38 84.98
C GLU A 28 -166.50 7.77 85.88
N GLY A 29 -166.09 7.06 86.93
CA GLY A 29 -167.00 6.54 87.94
C GLY A 29 -167.81 7.64 88.64
N ARG A 30 -167.17 8.78 88.93
CA ARG A 30 -167.84 9.97 89.50
C ARG A 30 -168.74 10.67 88.50
N ARG A 31 -168.33 10.80 87.24
CA ARG A 31 -169.17 11.34 86.15
C ARG A 31 -170.48 10.59 86.07
N LYS A 32 -170.43 9.26 86.01
CA LYS A 32 -171.61 8.40 85.89
C LYS A 32 -172.55 8.57 87.08
N LYS A 33 -172.02 8.61 88.30
CA LYS A 33 -172.80 8.92 89.52
C LYS A 33 -173.46 10.30 89.46
N LEU A 34 -172.76 11.32 88.97
CA LEU A 34 -173.30 12.67 88.86
C LEU A 34 -174.38 12.78 87.77
N GLU A 35 -174.19 12.09 86.64
CA GLU A 35 -175.19 11.96 85.57
C GLU A 35 -176.47 11.24 86.06
N ASP A 36 -176.31 10.14 86.82
CA ASP A 36 -177.43 9.40 87.42
C ASP A 36 -178.21 10.28 88.42
N ILE A 37 -177.50 11.11 89.21
CA ILE A 37 -178.12 12.04 90.16
C ILE A 37 -178.91 13.14 89.43
N ILE A 38 -178.34 13.74 88.37
CA ILE A 38 -179.03 14.78 87.58
C ILE A 38 -180.29 14.22 86.92
N ALA A 39 -180.23 13.00 86.37
CA ALA A 39 -181.36 12.31 85.76
C ALA A 39 -182.49 12.00 86.76
N GLY A 40 -182.16 11.83 88.05
CA GLY A 40 -183.10 11.57 89.14
C GLY A 40 -183.74 12.80 89.78
N LEU A 41 -183.39 14.03 89.38
CA LEU A 41 -183.94 15.27 89.97
C LEU A 41 -185.34 15.62 89.44
N PRO A 42 -186.28 16.08 90.30
CA PRO A 42 -187.62 16.53 89.89
C PRO A 42 -187.62 17.69 88.87
N GLU A 43 -188.67 17.85 88.07
CA GLU A 43 -188.75 18.88 87.01
C GLU A 43 -188.97 20.32 87.52
N SER A 44 -189.48 20.52 88.74
CA SER A 44 -189.59 21.86 89.37
C SER A 44 -189.78 21.79 90.89
N GLY A 45 -189.13 22.70 91.62
CA GLY A 45 -189.21 22.84 93.08
C GLY A 45 -188.23 23.89 93.61
N PRO A 46 -188.51 24.55 94.76
CA PRO A 46 -187.63 25.59 95.29
C PRO A 46 -186.23 25.02 95.57
N GLY A 47 -185.22 25.58 94.89
CA GLY A 47 -183.80 25.16 94.97
C GLY A 47 -183.39 24.03 94.01
N VAL A 48 -184.32 23.40 93.28
CA VAL A 48 -184.03 22.30 92.35
C VAL A 48 -183.36 22.79 91.07
N ASP A 49 -183.79 23.95 90.54
CA ASP A 49 -183.19 24.55 89.34
C ASP A 49 -181.75 25.02 89.60
N GLU A 50 -181.47 25.58 90.79
CA GLU A 50 -180.10 25.92 91.23
C GLU A 50 -179.25 24.66 91.41
N LEU A 51 -179.80 23.60 92.01
CA LEU A 51 -179.08 22.33 92.19
C LEU A 51 -178.79 21.65 90.83
N ARG A 52 -179.72 21.71 89.88
CA ARG A 52 -179.55 21.19 88.52
C ARG A 52 -178.50 21.99 87.76
N ALA A 53 -178.60 23.32 87.72
CA ALA A 53 -177.63 24.19 87.07
C ALA A 53 -176.21 24.02 87.65
N LYS A 54 -176.11 23.87 88.98
CA LYS A 54 -174.82 23.67 89.65
C LYS A 54 -174.26 22.26 89.42
N SER A 55 -175.11 21.24 89.39
CA SER A 55 -174.69 19.87 89.04
C SER A 55 -174.30 19.74 87.57
N GLU A 56 -174.98 20.44 86.65
CA GLU A 56 -174.62 20.53 85.23
C GLU A 56 -173.28 21.26 85.02
N TRP A 57 -173.02 22.32 85.79
CA TRP A 57 -171.73 23.00 85.80
C TRP A 57 -170.59 22.10 86.33
N ASP A 58 -170.82 21.41 87.45
CA ASP A 58 -169.89 20.41 88.00
C ASP A 58 -169.61 19.30 86.97
N LEU A 59 -170.65 18.83 86.27
CA LEU A 59 -170.53 17.83 85.22
C LEU A 59 -169.71 18.34 84.04
N SER A 60 -169.89 19.60 83.62
CA SER A 60 -169.08 20.22 82.57
C SER A 60 -167.62 20.31 82.97
N LYS A 61 -167.32 20.79 84.18
CA LYS A 61 -165.94 20.89 84.69
C LYS A 61 -165.28 19.51 84.80
N LEU A 62 -166.04 18.49 85.21
CA LEU A 62 -165.58 17.10 85.28
C LEU A 62 -165.38 16.49 83.89
N LYS A 63 -166.24 16.80 82.91
CA LYS A 63 -166.05 16.41 81.49
C LYS A 63 -164.81 17.07 80.88
N ASP A 64 -164.55 18.34 81.18
CA ASP A 64 -163.34 19.04 80.72
C ASP A 64 -162.07 18.43 81.34
N LEU A 65 -162.11 18.05 82.62
CA LEU A 65 -161.02 17.35 83.30
C LEU A 65 -160.79 15.94 82.75
N LEU A 66 -161.86 15.17 82.53
CA LEU A 66 -161.77 13.86 81.88
C LEU A 66 -161.21 13.97 80.46
N LYS A 67 -161.58 15.01 79.72
CA LYS A 67 -161.01 15.28 78.40
C LYS A 67 -159.52 15.62 78.51
N LYS A 68 -159.13 16.56 79.37
CA LYS A 68 -157.71 16.92 79.56
C LYS A 68 -156.86 15.74 80.06
N LEU A 69 -157.38 14.96 81.00
CA LEU A 69 -156.69 13.77 81.52
C LEU A 69 -156.68 12.64 80.49
N GLY A 70 -157.75 12.45 79.72
CA GLY A 70 -157.83 11.49 78.63
C GLY A 70 -156.93 11.84 77.44
N ASP A 71 -156.85 13.11 77.08
CA ASP A 71 -155.90 13.64 76.09
C ASP A 71 -154.46 13.44 76.62
N ALA A 72 -154.18 13.78 77.89
CA ALA A 72 -152.84 13.58 78.48
C ALA A 72 -152.45 12.09 78.62
N VAL A 73 -153.36 11.20 79.01
CA VAL A 73 -153.12 9.74 79.04
C VAL A 73 -152.96 9.20 77.64
N GLY A 74 -153.75 9.68 76.67
CA GLY A 74 -153.67 9.33 75.27
C GLY A 74 -152.34 9.75 74.63
N ASP A 75 -151.91 10.98 74.87
CA ASP A 75 -150.65 11.55 74.41
C ASP A 75 -149.46 10.81 75.05
N LYS A 76 -149.50 10.51 76.35
CA LYS A 76 -148.46 9.68 77.01
C LYS A 76 -148.44 8.24 76.52
N LEU A 77 -149.59 7.61 76.29
CA LEU A 77 -149.64 6.25 75.70
C LEU A 77 -149.12 6.25 74.26
N ALA A 78 -149.43 7.28 73.48
CA ALA A 78 -148.88 7.47 72.13
C ALA A 78 -147.36 7.72 72.16
N ALA A 79 -146.88 8.55 73.08
CA ALA A 79 -145.47 8.80 73.32
C ALA A 79 -144.73 7.54 73.77
N LEU A 80 -145.30 6.72 74.65
CA LEU A 80 -144.75 5.43 75.07
C LEU A 80 -144.75 4.39 73.96
N ALA A 81 -145.79 4.35 73.11
CA ALA A 81 -145.83 3.46 71.96
C ALA A 81 -144.78 3.88 70.91
N ALA A 82 -144.66 5.18 70.64
CA ALA A 82 -143.63 5.74 69.76
C ALA A 82 -142.23 5.50 70.32
N TRP A 83 -142.03 5.70 71.63
CA TRP A 83 -140.77 5.43 72.32
C TRP A 83 -140.40 3.95 72.29
N ASN A 84 -141.32 3.04 72.59
CA ASN A 84 -141.03 1.60 72.53
C ASN A 84 -140.72 1.13 71.11
N ALA A 85 -141.40 1.67 70.09
CA ALA A 85 -141.09 1.40 68.69
C ALA A 85 -139.70 1.93 68.32
N LEU A 86 -139.38 3.16 68.72
CA LEU A 86 -138.08 3.78 68.50
C LEU A 86 -136.95 3.04 69.22
N ARG A 87 -137.13 2.72 70.51
CA ARG A 87 -136.16 1.96 71.32
C ARG A 87 -135.86 0.61 70.68
N LYS A 88 -136.89 -0.15 70.31
CA LYS A 88 -136.70 -1.47 69.68
C LYS A 88 -136.00 -1.37 68.32
N GLY A 89 -136.34 -0.36 67.52
CA GLY A 89 -135.66 -0.10 66.25
C GLY A 89 -134.19 0.28 66.46
N ALA A 90 -133.93 1.20 67.37
CA ALA A 90 -132.60 1.68 67.73
C ALA A 90 -131.72 0.57 68.33
N GLU A 91 -132.26 -0.28 69.21
CA GLU A 91 -131.53 -1.43 69.77
C GLU A 91 -131.16 -2.45 68.68
N ALA A 92 -132.06 -2.73 67.73
CA ALA A 92 -131.79 -3.64 66.62
C ALA A 92 -130.69 -3.10 65.68
N GLU A 93 -130.77 -1.82 65.33
CA GLU A 93 -129.80 -1.15 64.48
C GLU A 93 -128.45 -0.96 65.18
N LEU A 94 -128.43 -0.68 66.49
CA LEU A 94 -127.21 -0.65 67.29
C LEU A 94 -126.46 -2.00 67.26
N VAL A 95 -127.17 -3.12 67.36
CA VAL A 95 -126.57 -4.46 67.30
C VAL A 95 -125.94 -4.72 65.93
N ASP A 96 -126.60 -4.29 64.84
CA ASP A 96 -126.08 -4.46 63.49
C ASP A 96 -124.84 -3.58 63.24
N LEU A 97 -124.91 -2.30 63.63
CA LEU A 97 -123.83 -1.31 63.46
C LEU A 97 -122.59 -1.62 64.33
N THR A 98 -122.77 -2.24 65.49
CA THR A 98 -121.65 -2.60 66.38
C THR A 98 -121.03 -3.97 66.10
N LYS A 99 -121.66 -4.75 65.20
CA LYS A 99 -121.20 -6.08 64.82
C LYS A 99 -119.76 -6.02 64.32
N GLU A 100 -118.93 -6.88 64.89
CA GLU A 100 -117.51 -6.92 64.53
C GLU A 100 -117.34 -7.47 63.11
N LYS A 101 -116.86 -6.61 62.21
CA LYS A 101 -116.49 -6.95 60.84
C LYS A 101 -115.00 -7.34 60.81
N PRO A 102 -114.58 -8.33 59.99
CA PRO A 102 -113.17 -8.68 59.85
C PRO A 102 -112.39 -7.51 59.28
N VAL A 103 -111.24 -7.19 59.90
CA VAL A 103 -110.35 -6.10 59.44
C VAL A 103 -109.53 -6.59 58.24
N PRO A 104 -109.67 -5.98 57.05
CA PRO A 104 -108.86 -6.32 55.89
C PRO A 104 -107.38 -5.97 56.10
N LYS A 105 -106.49 -6.59 55.33
CA LYS A 105 -105.03 -6.39 55.45
C LYS A 105 -104.42 -5.66 54.26
N ASP A 106 -105.10 -5.66 53.13
CA ASP A 106 -104.70 -5.02 51.88
C ASP A 106 -105.29 -3.61 51.78
N ALA A 107 -104.63 -2.71 51.03
CA ALA A 107 -105.03 -1.32 50.91
C ALA A 107 -106.46 -1.14 50.35
N ALA A 108 -106.84 -1.93 49.34
CA ALA A 108 -108.18 -1.88 48.76
C ALA A 108 -109.26 -2.32 49.76
N GLY A 109 -109.00 -3.40 50.50
CA GLY A 109 -109.87 -3.82 51.60
C GLY A 109 -109.97 -2.79 52.72
N LEU A 110 -108.86 -2.16 53.11
CA LEU A 110 -108.82 -1.14 54.16
C LEU A 110 -109.54 0.16 53.74
N GLU A 111 -109.43 0.57 52.48
CA GLU A 111 -110.17 1.72 51.93
C GLU A 111 -111.67 1.51 52.06
N LYS A 112 -112.16 0.34 51.63
CA LYS A 112 -113.56 -0.05 51.80
C LYS A 112 -113.98 -0.11 53.28
N ASN A 113 -113.12 -0.61 54.16
CA ASN A 113 -113.40 -0.66 55.60
C ASN A 113 -113.50 0.74 56.23
N VAL A 114 -112.69 1.71 55.81
CA VAL A 114 -112.80 3.11 56.22
C VAL A 114 -114.11 3.74 55.74
N GLU A 115 -114.52 3.43 54.51
CA GLU A 115 -115.81 3.86 53.95
C GLU A 115 -116.99 3.26 54.74
N ASP A 116 -116.98 1.94 54.98
CA ASP A 116 -118.01 1.23 55.76
C ASP A 116 -118.11 1.80 57.20
N LEU A 117 -116.97 2.01 57.87
CA LEU A 117 -116.95 2.60 59.22
C LEU A 117 -117.40 4.07 59.24
N THR A 118 -117.18 4.82 58.16
CA THR A 118 -117.70 6.19 58.00
C THR A 118 -119.22 6.19 57.83
N ASN A 119 -119.76 5.21 57.12
CA ASN A 119 -121.20 5.02 57.01
C ASN A 119 -121.82 4.57 58.34
N ASP A 120 -121.18 3.63 59.06
CA ASP A 120 -121.61 3.19 60.38
C ASP A 120 -121.57 4.34 61.41
N GLU A 121 -120.53 5.19 61.37
CA GLU A 121 -120.41 6.40 62.19
C GLU A 121 -121.60 7.36 61.93
N ARG A 122 -121.90 7.65 60.66
CA ARG A 122 -123.03 8.52 60.28
C ARG A 122 -124.38 7.93 60.70
N ALA A 123 -124.55 6.61 60.56
CA ALA A 123 -125.77 5.93 61.00
C ALA A 123 -125.95 6.01 62.52
N LEU A 124 -124.89 5.79 63.30
CA LEU A 124 -124.92 5.95 64.76
C LEU A 124 -125.16 7.40 65.19
N GLU A 125 -124.62 8.40 64.47
CA GLU A 125 -124.92 9.82 64.72
C GLU A 125 -126.40 10.15 64.49
N ALA A 126 -126.97 9.64 63.39
CA ALA A 126 -128.40 9.79 63.11
C ALA A 126 -129.27 9.08 64.17
N LEU A 127 -128.86 7.89 64.60
CA LEU A 127 -129.56 7.10 65.62
C LEU A 127 -129.50 7.76 67.01
N ALA A 128 -128.37 8.37 67.36
CA ALA A 128 -128.23 9.19 68.57
C ALA A 128 -129.16 10.42 68.54
N GLN A 129 -129.25 11.09 67.38
CA GLN A 129 -130.14 12.24 67.21
C GLN A 129 -131.62 11.82 67.31
N ASN A 130 -132.00 10.73 66.64
CA ASN A 130 -133.36 10.19 66.71
C ASN A 130 -133.75 9.77 68.13
N ALA A 131 -132.83 9.18 68.90
CA ALA A 131 -133.08 8.84 70.31
C ALA A 131 -133.24 10.07 71.22
N ARG A 132 -132.66 11.23 70.85
CA ARG A 132 -132.80 12.49 71.59
C ARG A 132 -134.09 13.26 71.22
N ASP A 133 -134.43 13.30 69.94
CA ASP A 133 -135.51 14.17 69.44
C ASP A 133 -136.83 13.43 69.21
N GLY A 134 -136.82 12.09 69.13
CA GLY A 134 -137.95 11.29 68.66
C GLY A 134 -139.17 11.27 69.57
N VAL A 135 -139.00 11.48 70.87
CA VAL A 135 -140.09 11.63 71.86
C VAL A 135 -139.69 12.69 72.88
N ASN A 136 -140.62 13.57 73.23
CA ASN A 136 -140.41 14.59 74.26
C ASN A 136 -140.21 13.91 75.64
N PRO A 137 -139.11 14.17 76.36
CA PRO A 137 -138.82 13.52 77.63
C PRO A 137 -139.92 13.75 78.68
N ASP A 138 -140.60 14.90 78.66
CA ASP A 138 -141.66 15.23 79.63
C ASP A 138 -142.91 14.33 79.51
N ASP A 139 -143.09 13.69 78.36
CA ASP A 139 -144.22 12.78 78.07
C ASP A 139 -143.90 11.31 78.46
N LEU A 140 -142.70 11.04 78.99
CA LEU A 140 -142.27 9.74 79.49
C LEU A 140 -142.29 9.70 81.03
N ASP A 141 -142.50 8.51 81.59
CA ASP A 141 -142.29 8.28 83.03
C ASP A 141 -140.79 8.17 83.36
N ASP A 142 -140.44 8.24 84.65
CA ASP A 142 -139.04 8.27 85.09
C ASP A 142 -138.26 6.98 84.74
N ASP A 143 -138.94 5.83 84.71
CA ASP A 143 -138.34 4.55 84.33
C ASP A 143 -138.01 4.50 82.82
N GLU A 144 -138.89 5.00 81.96
CA GLU A 144 -138.64 5.08 80.52
C GLU A 144 -137.67 6.21 80.14
N LYS A 145 -137.64 7.33 80.87
CA LYS A 145 -136.58 8.35 80.75
C LYS A 145 -135.20 7.74 81.03
N LYS A 146 -135.08 6.94 82.09
CA LYS A 146 -133.83 6.23 82.40
C LYS A 146 -133.43 5.26 81.29
N LYS A 147 -134.37 4.48 80.75
CA LYS A 147 -134.10 3.59 79.61
C LYS A 147 -133.69 4.35 78.35
N ARG A 148 -134.24 5.55 78.13
CA ARG A 148 -133.82 6.45 77.06
C ARG A 148 -132.40 6.93 77.24
N ASP A 149 -132.05 7.40 78.43
CA ASP A 149 -130.69 7.84 78.74
C ASP A 149 -129.69 6.68 78.63
N ASP A 150 -130.06 5.47 79.08
CA ASP A 150 -129.26 4.26 78.92
C ASP A 150 -129.04 3.90 77.45
N LEU A 151 -130.06 4.00 76.60
CA LEU A 151 -129.93 3.79 75.15
C LEU A 151 -129.00 4.84 74.53
N ILE A 152 -129.18 6.13 74.82
CA ILE A 152 -128.31 7.21 74.33
C ILE A 152 -126.86 6.94 74.73
N ASN A 153 -126.62 6.58 75.99
CA ASN A 153 -125.29 6.22 76.47
C ASN A 153 -124.69 4.99 75.74
N GLN A 154 -125.52 4.00 75.39
CA GLN A 154 -125.07 2.85 74.58
C GLN A 154 -124.70 3.26 73.15
N ILE A 155 -125.48 4.14 72.53
CA ILE A 155 -125.20 4.68 71.19
C ILE A 155 -123.92 5.51 71.20
N GLU A 156 -123.72 6.36 72.21
CA GLU A 156 -122.49 7.15 72.35
C GLU A 156 -121.25 6.28 72.56
N LYS A 157 -121.37 5.20 73.33
CA LYS A 157 -120.30 4.20 73.47
C LYS A 157 -119.99 3.49 72.15
N ALA A 158 -121.02 3.09 71.41
CA ALA A 158 -120.87 2.49 70.07
C ALA A 158 -120.18 3.45 69.10
N LEU A 159 -120.57 4.72 69.12
CA LEU A 159 -120.01 5.77 68.29
C LEU A 159 -118.53 6.03 68.63
N ALA A 160 -118.16 6.07 69.91
CA ALA A 160 -116.77 6.17 70.33
C ALA A 160 -115.93 4.96 69.86
N LEU A 161 -116.51 3.75 69.91
CA LEU A 161 -115.86 2.54 69.41
C LEU A 161 -115.64 2.59 67.88
N ILE A 162 -116.65 2.99 67.10
CA ILE A 162 -116.54 3.12 65.64
C ILE A 162 -115.53 4.20 65.26
N LYS A 163 -115.54 5.37 65.92
CA LYS A 163 -114.53 6.42 65.71
C LYS A 163 -113.11 5.92 65.98
N ALA A 164 -112.90 5.14 67.05
CA ALA A 164 -111.60 4.53 67.34
C ALA A 164 -111.20 3.49 66.28
N ARG A 165 -112.12 2.63 65.83
CA ARG A 165 -111.90 1.66 64.75
C ARG A 165 -111.56 2.35 63.43
N LYS A 166 -112.26 3.43 63.09
CA LYS A 166 -112.01 4.23 61.89
C LYS A 166 -110.62 4.86 61.92
N ALA A 167 -110.25 5.52 63.01
CA ALA A 167 -108.90 6.11 63.14
C ALA A 167 -107.79 5.05 63.03
N ALA A 168 -108.01 3.85 63.59
CA ALA A 168 -107.08 2.73 63.44
C ALA A 168 -107.02 2.21 61.98
N ALA A 169 -108.16 2.14 61.29
CA ALA A 169 -108.25 1.72 59.89
C ALA A 169 -107.63 2.75 58.93
N GLU A 170 -107.85 4.05 59.15
CA GLU A 170 -107.22 5.14 58.38
C GLU A 170 -105.71 5.12 58.53
N LYS A 171 -105.21 4.91 59.76
CA LYS A 171 -103.77 4.74 60.01
C LYS A 171 -103.24 3.49 59.29
N ALA A 172 -103.92 2.36 59.41
CA ALA A 172 -103.51 1.12 58.74
C ALA A 172 -103.52 1.25 57.20
N LEU A 173 -104.51 1.96 56.64
CA LEU A 173 -104.58 2.26 55.21
C LEU A 173 -103.39 3.11 54.77
N LYS A 174 -103.05 4.15 55.55
CA LYS A 174 -101.91 5.01 55.25
C LYS A 174 -100.59 4.24 55.30
N ASP A 175 -100.39 3.43 56.35
CA ASP A 175 -99.22 2.56 56.50
C ASP A 175 -99.12 1.55 55.34
N ALA A 176 -100.23 0.95 54.91
CA ALA A 176 -100.28 0.03 53.77
C ALA A 176 -99.94 0.71 52.44
N GLN A 177 -100.51 1.89 52.16
CA GLN A 177 -100.20 2.68 50.97
C GLN A 177 -98.73 3.10 50.91
N ASP A 178 -98.16 3.52 52.03
CA ASP A 178 -96.75 3.91 52.12
C ASP A 178 -95.83 2.69 51.92
N SER A 179 -96.23 1.51 52.44
CA SER A 179 -95.54 0.24 52.20
C SER A 179 -95.61 -0.21 50.73
N ASP A 180 -96.78 -0.13 50.08
CA ASP A 180 -96.95 -0.51 48.67
C ASP A 180 -96.14 0.42 47.75
N LYS A 181 -96.13 1.72 48.05
CA LYS A 181 -95.31 2.70 47.33
C LYS A 181 -93.82 2.38 47.48
N LEU A 182 -93.35 2.11 48.70
CA LEU A 182 -91.96 1.73 48.95
C LEU A 182 -91.59 0.45 48.18
N ALA A 183 -92.45 -0.57 48.18
CA ALA A 183 -92.21 -1.81 47.45
C ALA A 183 -92.12 -1.58 45.93
N ALA A 184 -92.98 -0.72 45.37
CA ALA A 184 -92.94 -0.36 43.95
C ALA A 184 -91.66 0.42 43.59
N ASP A 185 -91.27 1.38 44.43
CA ASP A 185 -90.04 2.15 44.25
C ASP A 185 -88.79 1.26 44.34
N LEU A 186 -88.74 0.34 45.32
CA LEU A 186 -87.66 -0.64 45.47
C LEU A 186 -87.55 -1.53 44.23
N ALA A 187 -88.66 -2.11 43.77
CA ALA A 187 -88.66 -2.99 42.59
C ALA A 187 -88.21 -2.26 41.32
N LYS A 188 -88.65 -1.00 41.13
CA LYS A 188 -88.25 -0.18 39.99
C LYS A 188 -86.74 0.06 39.99
N ILE A 189 -86.17 0.47 41.13
CA ILE A 189 -84.74 0.78 41.22
C ILE A 189 -83.89 -0.49 41.11
N ASP A 190 -84.28 -1.56 41.79
CA ASP A 190 -83.55 -2.83 41.77
C ASP A 190 -83.46 -3.41 40.35
N SER A 191 -84.57 -3.34 39.59
CA SER A 191 -84.61 -3.78 38.19
C SER A 191 -83.66 -3.03 37.24
N ARG A 192 -83.16 -1.86 37.65
CA ARG A 192 -82.19 -1.08 36.87
C ARG A 192 -80.78 -1.16 37.46
N LEU A 193 -80.64 -1.11 38.78
CA LEU A 193 -79.34 -1.07 39.43
C LEU A 193 -78.63 -2.44 39.44
N ALA A 194 -79.35 -3.53 39.74
CA ALA A 194 -78.75 -4.85 39.82
C ALA A 194 -78.12 -5.31 38.48
N PRO A 195 -78.79 -5.16 37.31
CA PRO A 195 -78.18 -5.48 36.02
C PRO A 195 -76.96 -4.61 35.70
N LEU A 196 -76.95 -3.33 36.10
CA LEU A 196 -75.80 -2.45 35.88
C LEU A 196 -74.60 -2.84 36.74
N VAL A 197 -74.82 -3.31 37.97
CA VAL A 197 -73.75 -3.87 38.83
C VAL A 197 -73.18 -5.15 38.22
N GLU A 198 -74.03 -6.04 37.71
CA GLU A 198 -73.60 -7.26 37.03
C GLU A 198 -72.79 -6.94 35.77
N GLU A 199 -73.25 -6.01 34.94
CA GLU A 199 -72.53 -5.58 33.73
C GLU A 199 -71.21 -4.89 34.07
N ALA A 200 -71.17 -4.01 35.07
CA ALA A 200 -69.95 -3.36 35.54
C ALA A 200 -68.90 -4.38 36.01
N THR A 201 -69.34 -5.39 36.78
CA THR A 201 -68.49 -6.48 37.26
C THR A 201 -67.96 -7.31 36.08
N ARG A 202 -68.84 -7.64 35.13
CA ARG A 202 -68.50 -8.38 33.91
C ARG A 202 -67.46 -7.61 33.11
N LEU A 203 -67.67 -6.33 32.83
CA LEU A 203 -66.75 -5.49 32.06
C LEU A 203 -65.36 -5.43 32.68
N LEU A 204 -65.25 -5.34 34.02
CA LEU A 204 -63.94 -5.29 34.68
C LEU A 204 -63.16 -6.62 34.65
N GLN A 205 -63.86 -7.75 34.45
CA GLN A 205 -63.29 -9.11 34.46
C GLN A 205 -63.18 -9.73 33.06
N ASP A 206 -63.83 -9.13 32.06
CA ASP A 206 -63.88 -9.65 30.69
C ASP A 206 -62.61 -9.24 29.92
N PRO A 207 -61.77 -10.21 29.50
CA PRO A 207 -60.55 -9.91 28.73
C PRO A 207 -60.83 -9.30 27.35
N ASP A 208 -62.04 -9.52 26.82
CA ASP A 208 -62.48 -9.03 25.51
C ASP A 208 -63.43 -7.83 25.64
N ALA A 209 -63.45 -7.17 26.81
CA ALA A 209 -64.29 -6.01 27.06
C ALA A 209 -64.03 -4.88 26.04
N ILE A 210 -65.10 -4.21 25.61
CA ILE A 210 -65.00 -3.02 24.75
C ILE A 210 -64.70 -1.81 25.65
N PRO A 211 -63.52 -1.15 25.55
CA PRO A 211 -63.11 -0.15 26.53
C PRO A 211 -64.01 1.10 26.58
N SER A 212 -64.65 1.46 25.47
CA SER A 212 -65.62 2.57 25.45
C SER A 212 -66.86 2.32 26.33
N ALA A 213 -67.12 1.06 26.70
CA ALA A 213 -68.22 0.70 27.58
C ALA A 213 -67.95 1.06 29.06
N TYR A 214 -66.69 1.21 29.48
CA TYR A 214 -66.35 1.60 30.85
C TYR A 214 -66.96 2.96 31.20
N THR A 215 -66.78 3.96 30.33
CA THR A 215 -67.28 5.32 30.53
C THR A 215 -68.81 5.38 30.58
N SER A 216 -69.49 4.71 29.64
CA SER A 216 -70.96 4.71 29.58
C SER A 216 -71.56 3.98 30.78
N THR A 217 -71.02 2.81 31.13
CA THR A 217 -71.50 2.01 32.25
C THR A 217 -71.25 2.71 33.58
N ALA A 218 -70.10 3.36 33.77
CA ALA A 218 -69.82 4.17 34.95
C ALA A 218 -70.86 5.30 35.13
N LYS A 219 -71.18 6.00 34.04
CA LYS A 219 -72.17 7.09 34.04
C LYS A 219 -73.56 6.59 34.39
N ASP A 220 -74.01 5.51 33.75
CA ASP A 220 -75.34 4.95 33.97
C ASP A 220 -75.48 4.34 35.37
N LEU A 221 -74.44 3.64 35.84
CA LEU A 221 -74.37 3.09 37.20
C LEU A 221 -74.40 4.19 38.26
N LYS A 222 -73.65 5.29 38.06
CA LYS A 222 -73.65 6.46 38.95
C LYS A 222 -75.03 7.12 39.02
N ALA A 223 -75.66 7.36 37.87
CA ALA A 223 -77.01 7.92 37.82
C ALA A 223 -78.04 7.01 38.50
N ALA A 224 -77.93 5.69 38.33
CA ALA A 224 -78.80 4.73 39.00
C ALA A 224 -78.57 4.68 40.52
N THR A 225 -77.32 4.80 40.96
CA THR A 225 -76.92 4.86 42.37
C THR A 225 -77.45 6.13 43.03
N ASP A 226 -77.36 7.28 42.36
CA ASP A 226 -77.89 8.58 42.85
C ASP A 226 -79.43 8.57 43.00
N GLU A 227 -80.16 7.87 42.11
CA GLU A 227 -81.62 7.67 42.26
C GLU A 227 -81.95 6.73 43.43
N ALA A 228 -81.12 5.71 43.69
CA ALA A 228 -81.32 4.70 44.73
C ALA A 228 -81.05 5.22 46.15
N ARG A 229 -80.03 6.07 46.30
CA ARG A 229 -79.55 6.58 47.59
C ARG A 229 -80.63 7.21 48.49
N PRO A 230 -81.48 8.14 48.01
CA PRO A 230 -82.50 8.75 48.88
C PRO A 230 -83.54 7.73 49.37
N ILE A 231 -83.84 6.69 48.59
CA ILE A 231 -84.80 5.64 48.96
C ILE A 231 -84.21 4.75 50.07
N VAL A 232 -82.95 4.35 49.91
CA VAL A 232 -82.21 3.58 50.92
C VAL A 232 -82.06 4.39 52.22
N ASP A 233 -81.74 5.68 52.14
CA ASP A 233 -81.59 6.55 53.31
C ASP A 233 -82.92 6.78 54.05
N ALA A 234 -84.02 7.01 53.32
CA ALA A 234 -85.35 7.16 53.91
C ALA A 234 -85.85 5.87 54.57
N ALA A 235 -85.52 4.71 54.00
CA ALA A 235 -85.93 3.41 54.50
C ALA A 235 -84.90 2.72 55.41
N ARG A 236 -83.84 3.42 55.85
CA ARG A 236 -82.70 2.83 56.59
C ARG A 236 -83.08 2.07 57.86
N SER A 237 -84.16 2.50 58.53
CA SER A 237 -84.68 1.86 59.76
C SER A 237 -85.66 0.72 59.47
N SER A 238 -86.01 0.47 58.20
CA SER A 238 -86.90 -0.61 57.79
C SER A 238 -86.26 -1.97 58.02
N LYS A 239 -87.07 -2.95 58.43
CA LYS A 239 -86.65 -4.36 58.53
C LYS A 239 -86.86 -5.14 57.23
N ASP A 240 -87.39 -4.49 56.20
CA ASP A 240 -87.66 -5.10 54.89
C ASP A 240 -86.36 -5.65 54.27
N PRO A 241 -86.31 -6.95 53.94
CA PRO A 241 -85.17 -7.54 53.23
C PRO A 241 -84.84 -6.85 51.91
N ALA A 242 -85.82 -6.36 51.16
CA ALA A 242 -85.61 -5.70 49.87
C ALA A 242 -84.81 -4.40 50.02
N VAL A 243 -85.06 -3.63 51.10
CA VAL A 243 -84.28 -2.42 51.41
C VAL A 243 -82.82 -2.77 51.70
N LYS A 244 -82.56 -3.87 52.40
CA LYS A 244 -81.19 -4.34 52.69
C LYS A 244 -80.47 -4.79 51.43
N THR A 245 -81.14 -5.51 50.54
CA THR A 245 -80.59 -5.94 49.25
C THR A 245 -80.23 -4.73 48.39
N LEU A 246 -81.13 -3.75 48.28
CA LEU A 246 -80.85 -2.53 47.54
C LEU A 246 -79.69 -1.73 48.16
N ALA A 247 -79.62 -1.63 49.50
CA ALA A 247 -78.52 -0.96 50.18
C ALA A 247 -77.16 -1.63 49.91
N ALA A 248 -77.12 -2.96 49.89
CA ALA A 248 -75.92 -3.71 49.51
C ALA A 248 -75.53 -3.46 48.06
N THR A 249 -76.51 -3.47 47.15
CA THR A 249 -76.30 -3.19 45.71
C THR A 249 -75.80 -1.77 45.47
N VAL A 250 -76.33 -0.78 46.20
CA VAL A 250 -75.84 0.62 46.18
C VAL A 250 -74.39 0.69 46.66
N THR A 251 -74.04 -0.03 47.73
CA THR A 251 -72.66 -0.05 48.25
C THR A 251 -71.70 -0.65 47.22
N GLU A 252 -72.09 -1.73 46.56
CA GLU A 252 -71.30 -2.35 45.50
C GLU A 252 -71.15 -1.40 44.29
N ALA A 253 -72.24 -0.77 43.87
CA ALA A 253 -72.22 0.21 42.78
C ALA A 253 -71.29 1.40 43.09
N GLU A 254 -71.32 1.94 44.31
CA GLU A 254 -70.41 3.00 44.77
C GLU A 254 -68.94 2.59 44.74
N HIS A 255 -68.64 1.29 44.91
CA HIS A 255 -67.30 0.75 44.80
C HIS A 255 -66.86 0.51 43.35
N LEU A 256 -67.79 0.15 42.46
CA LEU A 256 -67.51 -0.13 41.04
C LEU A 256 -67.39 1.13 40.18
N VAL A 257 -68.16 2.18 40.45
CA VAL A 257 -68.10 3.45 39.71
C VAL A 257 -66.66 4.01 39.61
N PRO A 258 -65.90 4.21 40.70
CA PRO A 258 -64.54 4.73 40.60
C PRO A 258 -63.59 3.77 39.87
N GLN A 259 -63.77 2.45 39.99
CA GLN A 259 -62.96 1.48 39.24
C GLN A 259 -63.19 1.58 37.74
N LEU A 260 -64.44 1.75 37.30
CA LEU A 260 -64.75 1.95 35.89
C LEU A 260 -64.24 3.31 35.37
N GLU A 261 -64.36 4.38 36.17
CA GLU A 261 -63.82 5.71 35.84
C GLU A 261 -62.29 5.65 35.70
N ASP A 262 -61.60 5.01 36.64
CA ASP A 262 -60.14 4.80 36.60
C ASP A 262 -59.73 3.93 35.41
N ARG A 263 -60.43 2.81 35.16
CA ARG A 263 -60.17 1.93 34.01
C ARG A 263 -60.34 2.67 32.68
N SER A 264 -61.39 3.47 32.54
CA SER A 264 -61.63 4.31 31.37
C SER A 264 -60.48 5.29 31.15
N LYS A 265 -60.01 5.94 32.22
CA LYS A 265 -58.91 6.89 32.14
C LYS A 265 -57.59 6.21 31.75
N THR A 266 -57.26 5.08 32.38
CA THR A 266 -56.07 4.31 32.03
C THR A 266 -56.10 3.86 30.57
N TRP A 267 -57.29 3.52 30.03
CA TRP A 267 -57.43 3.20 28.62
C TRP A 267 -57.13 4.40 27.72
N ASP A 268 -57.63 5.59 28.05
CA ASP A 268 -57.34 6.81 27.30
C ASP A 268 -55.83 7.16 27.33
N ASP A 269 -55.20 7.02 28.51
CA ASP A 269 -53.76 7.21 28.68
C ASP A 269 -52.96 6.18 27.86
N PHE A 270 -53.41 4.92 27.81
CA PHE A 270 -52.82 3.86 26.99
C PHE A 270 -52.92 4.17 25.49
N VAL A 271 -54.11 4.52 24.99
CA VAL A 271 -54.31 4.84 23.57
C VAL A 271 -53.47 6.04 23.15
N ALA A 272 -53.43 7.09 23.98
CA ALA A 272 -52.59 8.26 23.71
C ALA A 272 -51.10 7.90 23.67
N ALA A 273 -50.63 7.06 24.59
CA ALA A 273 -49.26 6.59 24.60
C ALA A 273 -48.93 5.69 23.40
N ARG A 274 -49.84 4.79 23.01
CA ARG A 274 -49.69 3.91 21.85
C ARG A 274 -49.60 4.71 20.57
N ASP A 275 -50.55 5.61 20.33
CA ASP A 275 -50.58 6.43 19.11
C ASP A 275 -49.34 7.34 19.03
N ALA A 276 -48.85 7.85 20.16
CA ALA A 276 -47.59 8.59 20.21
C ALA A 276 -46.37 7.71 19.91
N ALA A 277 -46.36 6.47 20.42
CA ALA A 277 -45.31 5.49 20.18
C ALA A 277 -45.24 5.09 18.70
N ASP A 278 -46.39 4.80 18.08
CA ASP A 278 -46.49 4.49 16.65
C ASP A 278 -45.98 5.66 15.80
N GLN A 279 -46.39 6.88 16.11
CA GLN A 279 -45.89 8.07 15.41
C GLN A 279 -44.38 8.26 15.59
N GLN A 280 -43.85 7.97 16.77
CA GLN A 280 -42.41 8.04 17.03
C GLN A 280 -41.66 6.98 16.21
N LEU A 281 -42.14 5.74 16.20
CA LEU A 281 -41.54 4.65 15.42
C LEU A 281 -41.56 4.98 13.92
N ASP A 282 -42.68 5.45 13.38
CA ASP A 282 -42.80 5.86 11.99
C ASP A 282 -41.83 7.00 11.62
N GLN A 283 -41.64 7.97 12.52
CA GLN A 283 -40.68 9.06 12.31
C GLN A 283 -39.23 8.56 12.29
N LEU A 284 -38.90 7.59 13.12
CA LEU A 284 -37.55 7.00 13.19
C LEU A 284 -37.27 5.99 12.07
N ARG A 285 -38.30 5.29 11.59
CA ARG A 285 -38.21 4.34 10.48
C ARG A 285 -37.99 5.02 9.13
N LYS A 286 -38.65 6.16 8.87
CA LYS A 286 -38.59 6.85 7.57
C LYS A 286 -37.15 7.11 7.07
N PRO A 287 -36.22 7.67 7.87
CA PRO A 287 -34.84 7.85 7.43
C PRO A 287 -34.14 6.55 7.01
N LEU A 288 -34.41 5.44 7.71
CA LEU A 288 -33.85 4.11 7.39
C LEU A 288 -34.41 3.58 6.07
N GLU A 289 -35.72 3.69 5.86
CA GLU A 289 -36.36 3.30 4.59
C GLU A 289 -35.84 4.15 3.42
N GLU A 290 -35.69 5.46 3.63
CA GLU A 290 -35.10 6.36 2.63
C GLU A 290 -33.67 5.96 2.30
N GLN A 291 -32.86 5.56 3.29
CA GLN A 291 -31.52 5.03 3.07
C GLN A 291 -31.53 3.72 2.28
N LEU A 292 -32.38 2.77 2.64
CA LEU A 292 -32.54 1.50 1.93
C LEU A 292 -33.06 1.70 0.50
N ALA A 293 -33.82 2.77 0.25
CA ALA A 293 -34.32 3.15 -1.05
C ALA A 293 -33.30 3.91 -1.93
N LYS A 294 -32.17 4.38 -1.36
CA LYS A 294 -31.10 5.01 -2.14
C LYS A 294 -30.54 4.02 -3.17
N LYS A 295 -29.89 4.55 -4.21
CA LYS A 295 -29.17 3.74 -5.20
C LYS A 295 -28.20 2.80 -4.47
N LYS A 296 -28.22 1.53 -4.85
CA LYS A 296 -27.44 0.45 -4.23
C LYS A 296 -25.98 0.85 -4.04
N LEU A 297 -25.24 1.16 -5.09
CA LEU A 297 -23.81 1.48 -4.96
C LEU A 297 -23.54 2.99 -4.87
N ARG A 298 -22.75 3.38 -3.86
CA ARG A 298 -22.37 4.76 -3.51
C ARG A 298 -20.85 4.86 -3.37
N SER A 299 -20.27 6.03 -3.65
CA SER A 299 -18.83 6.23 -3.41
C SER A 299 -18.49 6.09 -1.93
N LEU A 300 -17.24 5.72 -1.59
CA LEU A 300 -16.78 5.56 -0.21
C LEU A 300 -17.20 6.73 0.72
N PRO A 301 -16.97 8.01 0.37
CA PRO A 301 -17.39 9.12 1.25
C PRO A 301 -18.92 9.23 1.44
N ALA A 302 -19.69 8.90 0.39
CA ALA A 302 -21.14 8.92 0.48
C ALA A 302 -21.67 7.76 1.33
N ALA A 303 -21.08 6.57 1.20
CA ALA A 303 -21.42 5.42 2.03
C ALA A 303 -21.04 5.64 3.50
N THR A 304 -19.91 6.30 3.79
CA THR A 304 -19.55 6.70 5.16
C THR A 304 -20.58 7.64 5.77
N ALA A 305 -21.05 8.64 5.02
CA ALA A 305 -22.13 9.52 5.50
C ALA A 305 -23.47 8.76 5.67
N ASP A 306 -23.75 7.79 4.81
CA ASP A 306 -24.92 6.91 4.95
C ASP A 306 -24.79 6.01 6.22
N LEU A 307 -23.59 5.50 6.54
CA LEU A 307 -23.31 4.76 7.78
C LEU A 307 -23.53 5.62 9.03
N GLU A 308 -23.01 6.85 9.06
CA GLU A 308 -23.20 7.78 10.18
C GLU A 308 -24.69 8.05 10.43
N ALA A 309 -25.45 8.31 9.37
CA ALA A 309 -26.89 8.53 9.47
C ALA A 309 -27.67 7.26 9.88
N ALA A 310 -27.23 6.06 9.44
CA ALA A 310 -27.84 4.79 9.87
C ALA A 310 -27.56 4.50 11.35
N ALA A 311 -26.34 4.77 11.81
CA ALA A 311 -25.94 4.62 13.21
C ALA A 311 -26.67 5.59 14.13
N ASP A 312 -26.82 6.86 13.72
CA ASP A 312 -27.63 7.86 14.43
C ASP A 312 -29.12 7.45 14.51
N ALA A 313 -29.67 6.89 13.42
CA ALA A 313 -31.03 6.36 13.43
C ALA A 313 -31.18 5.18 14.40
N LEU A 314 -30.21 4.24 14.40
CA LEU A 314 -30.19 3.11 15.33
C LEU A 314 -30.11 3.56 16.79
N GLU A 315 -29.26 4.53 17.11
CA GLU A 315 -29.14 5.09 18.47
C GLU A 315 -30.47 5.72 18.92
N LYS A 316 -31.16 6.42 18.02
CA LYS A 316 -32.47 7.04 18.29
C LYS A 316 -33.62 6.05 18.48
N LEU A 317 -33.47 4.79 18.05
CA LEU A 317 -34.46 3.74 18.32
C LEU A 317 -34.33 3.16 19.74
N ALA A 318 -33.18 3.30 20.40
CA ALA A 318 -32.95 2.73 21.74
C ALA A 318 -33.98 3.15 22.81
N PRO A 319 -34.43 4.43 22.88
CA PRO A 319 -35.46 4.86 23.83
C PRO A 319 -36.83 4.20 23.63
N LEU A 320 -37.12 3.57 22.49
CA LEU A 320 -38.39 2.87 22.28
C LEU A 320 -38.57 1.67 23.22
N GLN A 321 -37.49 1.12 23.77
CA GLN A 321 -37.56 0.09 24.81
C GLN A 321 -38.22 0.62 26.10
N ASP A 322 -37.93 1.87 26.48
CA ASP A 322 -38.58 2.52 27.62
C ASP A 322 -40.06 2.81 27.31
N THR A 323 -40.38 3.14 26.05
CA THR A 323 -41.77 3.30 25.58
C THR A 323 -42.55 1.97 25.66
N ILE A 324 -41.95 0.86 25.22
CA ILE A 324 -42.55 -0.48 25.36
C ILE A 324 -42.81 -0.79 26.84
N ALA A 325 -41.84 -0.54 27.72
CA ALA A 325 -42.02 -0.76 29.16
C ALA A 325 -43.12 0.13 29.77
N ALA A 326 -43.27 1.37 29.29
CA ALA A 326 -44.36 2.25 29.71
C ALA A 326 -45.73 1.73 29.26
N LEU A 327 -45.83 1.29 28.00
CA LEU A 327 -47.06 0.69 27.47
C LEU A 327 -47.42 -0.63 28.17
N GLN A 328 -46.43 -1.47 28.50
CA GLN A 328 -46.62 -2.70 29.29
C GLN A 328 -47.20 -2.39 30.67
N ARG A 329 -46.69 -1.37 31.37
CA ARG A 329 -47.23 -0.96 32.68
C ARG A 329 -48.68 -0.47 32.57
N LEU A 330 -49.01 0.25 31.51
CA LEU A 330 -50.38 0.70 31.26
C LEU A 330 -51.29 -0.48 30.91
N SER A 331 -50.83 -1.44 30.09
CA SER A 331 -51.61 -2.64 29.78
C SER A 331 -51.81 -3.54 31.01
N GLU A 332 -50.83 -3.63 31.90
CA GLU A 332 -50.98 -4.30 33.20
C GLU A 332 -52.02 -3.64 34.11
N GLN A 333 -52.15 -2.31 34.10
CA GLN A 333 -53.23 -1.62 34.80
C GLN A 333 -54.62 -1.86 34.13
N LEU A 334 -54.62 -2.32 32.89
CA LEU A 334 -55.81 -2.69 32.12
C LEU A 334 -56.13 -4.19 32.19
N ASP A 335 -55.35 -5.00 32.92
CA ASP A 335 -55.58 -6.45 33.09
C ASP A 335 -57.03 -6.75 33.54
N PRO A 336 -57.78 -7.66 32.89
CA PRO A 336 -57.30 -8.66 31.93
C PRO A 336 -57.46 -8.30 30.44
N LEU A 337 -57.57 -7.01 30.07
CA LEU A 337 -57.87 -6.60 28.70
C LEU A 337 -56.80 -7.05 27.67
N GLU A 338 -57.13 -8.06 26.86
CA GLU A 338 -56.20 -8.67 25.90
C GLU A 338 -55.85 -7.75 24.73
N SER A 339 -56.76 -6.86 24.33
CA SER A 339 -56.50 -5.90 23.26
C SER A 339 -55.32 -4.97 23.57
N ALA A 340 -55.19 -4.51 24.82
CA ALA A 340 -54.06 -3.70 25.25
C ALA A 340 -52.75 -4.49 25.17
N TYR A 341 -52.72 -5.73 25.66
CA TYR A 341 -51.53 -6.58 25.56
C TYR A 341 -51.15 -6.93 24.12
N ALA A 342 -52.13 -7.14 23.25
CA ALA A 342 -51.90 -7.41 21.84
C ALA A 342 -51.23 -6.22 21.14
N ASP A 343 -51.74 -5.00 21.35
CA ASP A 343 -51.16 -3.77 20.79
C ASP A 343 -49.70 -3.59 21.23
N VAL A 344 -49.39 -3.84 22.51
CA VAL A 344 -48.01 -3.77 23.01
C VAL A 344 -47.10 -4.81 22.34
N ARG A 345 -47.59 -6.05 22.16
CA ARG A 345 -46.82 -7.10 21.47
C ARG A 345 -46.58 -6.76 20.01
N PHE A 346 -47.58 -6.20 19.30
CA PHE A 346 -47.41 -5.77 17.93
C PHE A 346 -46.38 -4.65 17.81
N PHE A 347 -46.46 -3.65 18.69
CA PHE A 347 -45.49 -2.56 18.72
C PHE A 347 -44.07 -3.05 19.03
N ASP A 348 -43.89 -3.92 20.02
CA ASP A 348 -42.59 -4.52 20.39
C ASP A 348 -41.95 -5.25 19.20
N VAL A 349 -42.72 -6.11 18.52
CA VAL A 349 -42.26 -6.79 17.29
C VAL A 349 -41.88 -5.79 16.20
N ASP A 350 -42.62 -4.71 16.03
CA ASP A 350 -42.37 -3.70 15.01
C ASP A 350 -41.09 -2.89 15.29
N VAL A 351 -40.84 -2.57 16.57
CA VAL A 351 -39.59 -1.98 17.06
C VAL A 351 -38.42 -2.95 16.86
N GLU A 352 -38.57 -4.23 17.23
CA GLU A 352 -37.51 -5.24 17.08
C GLU A 352 -37.13 -5.43 15.60
N GLN A 353 -38.11 -5.50 14.70
CA GLN A 353 -37.86 -5.58 13.26
C GLN A 353 -37.15 -4.34 12.72
N THR A 354 -37.52 -3.15 13.18
CA THR A 354 -36.90 -1.89 12.74
C THR A 354 -35.46 -1.76 13.25
N ASN A 355 -35.23 -2.12 14.52
CA ASN A 355 -33.90 -2.19 15.10
C ASN A 355 -33.01 -3.15 14.32
N LYS A 356 -33.52 -4.37 14.04
CA LYS A 356 -32.77 -5.35 13.26
C LYS A 356 -32.41 -4.86 11.87
N GLN A 357 -33.35 -4.21 11.17
CA GLN A 357 -33.07 -3.62 9.85
C GLN A 357 -31.99 -2.54 9.92
N ALA A 358 -32.00 -1.71 10.97
CA ALA A 358 -30.99 -0.69 11.19
C ALA A 358 -29.61 -1.30 11.54
N GLU A 359 -29.57 -2.30 12.42
CA GLU A 359 -28.35 -3.04 12.77
C GLU A 359 -27.74 -3.74 11.56
N ASP A 360 -28.54 -4.46 10.78
CA ASP A 360 -28.10 -5.14 9.57
C ASP A 360 -27.54 -4.13 8.54
N LEU A 361 -28.20 -2.98 8.38
CA LEU A 361 -27.74 -1.91 7.50
C LEU A 361 -26.39 -1.32 7.96
N VAL A 362 -26.25 -1.01 9.25
CA VAL A 362 -25.00 -0.49 9.83
C VAL A 362 -23.87 -1.51 9.68
N ASN A 363 -24.13 -2.78 9.95
CA ASN A 363 -23.15 -3.85 9.85
C ASN A 363 -22.69 -4.07 8.40
N ASP A 364 -23.62 -4.18 7.45
CA ASP A 364 -23.31 -4.37 6.04
C ASP A 364 -22.54 -3.15 5.48
N LEU A 365 -23.00 -1.91 5.76
CA LEU A 365 -22.31 -0.69 5.35
C LEU A 365 -20.89 -0.62 5.90
N ASN A 366 -20.73 -0.83 7.22
CA ASN A 366 -19.43 -0.76 7.88
C ASN A 366 -18.46 -1.81 7.33
N ALA A 367 -18.93 -3.04 7.09
CA ALA A 367 -18.09 -4.09 6.50
C ALA A 367 -17.61 -3.70 5.09
N GLU A 368 -18.52 -3.24 4.22
CA GLU A 368 -18.13 -2.83 2.86
C GLU A 368 -17.23 -1.59 2.83
N ILE A 369 -17.46 -0.64 3.75
CA ILE A 369 -16.60 0.55 3.92
C ILE A 369 -15.20 0.12 4.36
N GLN A 370 -15.07 -0.74 5.36
CA GLN A 370 -13.77 -1.23 5.83
C GLN A 370 -13.01 -1.96 4.73
N ASP A 371 -13.70 -2.81 3.96
CA ASP A 371 -13.10 -3.51 2.81
C ASP A 371 -12.60 -2.54 1.74
N GLU A 372 -13.39 -1.52 1.37
CA GLU A 372 -12.99 -0.52 0.37
C GLU A 372 -11.87 0.40 0.88
N GLN A 373 -11.91 0.78 2.16
CA GLN A 373 -10.86 1.55 2.81
C GLN A 373 -9.54 0.77 2.78
N ALA A 374 -9.56 -0.51 3.14
CA ALA A 374 -8.37 -1.37 3.13
C ALA A 374 -7.77 -1.52 1.71
N LEU A 375 -8.62 -1.61 0.67
CA LEU A 375 -8.17 -1.62 -0.72
C LEU A 375 -7.57 -0.28 -1.14
N THR A 376 -8.19 0.83 -0.73
CA THR A 376 -7.71 2.19 -1.03
C THR A 376 -6.35 2.44 -0.35
N ASP A 377 -6.22 2.11 0.93
CA ASP A 377 -4.98 2.24 1.69
C ASP A 377 -3.87 1.35 1.11
N SER A 378 -4.18 0.09 0.75
CA SER A 378 -3.22 -0.81 0.10
C SER A 378 -2.77 -0.27 -1.26
N THR A 379 -3.68 0.35 -2.02
CA THR A 379 -3.37 0.97 -3.32
C THR A 379 -2.46 2.18 -3.15
N ALA A 380 -2.73 3.02 -2.14
CA ALA A 380 -1.89 4.17 -1.81
C ALA A 380 -0.48 3.74 -1.36
N GLN A 381 -0.38 2.75 -0.47
CA GLN A 381 0.91 2.19 -0.03
C GLN A 381 1.72 1.63 -1.21
N MET A 382 1.07 0.95 -2.16
CA MET A 382 1.75 0.49 -3.38
C MET A 382 2.24 1.64 -4.27
N ALA A 383 1.46 2.72 -4.39
CA ALA A 383 1.90 3.91 -5.11
C ALA A 383 3.15 4.53 -4.46
N ASP A 384 3.18 4.61 -3.12
CA ASP A 384 4.34 5.10 -2.36
C ASP A 384 5.56 4.17 -2.52
N GLU A 385 5.37 2.85 -2.51
CA GLU A 385 6.47 1.90 -2.77
C GLU A 385 7.01 2.00 -4.20
N PHE A 386 6.16 2.28 -5.21
CA PHE A 386 6.65 2.58 -6.56
C PHE A 386 7.46 3.87 -6.61
N ALA A 387 7.02 4.92 -5.91
CA ALA A 387 7.78 6.16 -5.81
C ALA A 387 9.15 5.90 -5.13
N ARG A 388 9.16 5.16 -4.02
CA ARG A 388 10.37 4.77 -3.28
C ARG A 388 11.32 3.93 -4.13
N LEU A 389 10.80 2.97 -4.89
CA LEU A 389 11.58 2.18 -5.85
C LEU A 389 12.17 3.06 -6.94
N GLY A 390 11.39 4.00 -7.47
CA GLY A 390 11.86 4.98 -8.45
C GLY A 390 13.04 5.81 -7.94
N GLU A 391 12.97 6.29 -6.70
CA GLU A 391 14.07 7.02 -6.05
C GLU A 391 15.28 6.13 -5.77
N LEU A 392 15.06 4.88 -5.34
CA LEU A 392 16.14 3.92 -5.10
C LEU A 392 16.88 3.59 -6.40
N ILE A 393 16.16 3.38 -7.51
CA ILE A 393 16.76 3.17 -8.84
C ILE A 393 17.61 4.38 -9.23
N ALA A 394 17.13 5.60 -9.00
CA ALA A 394 17.84 6.82 -9.37
C ALA A 394 19.10 7.07 -8.53
N SER A 395 19.13 6.58 -7.28
CA SER A 395 20.22 6.82 -6.32
C SER A 395 21.17 5.64 -6.14
N ALA A 396 20.82 4.44 -6.61
CA ALA A 396 21.62 3.23 -6.45
C ALA A 396 22.98 3.34 -7.18
N PRO A 397 24.12 3.27 -6.45
CA PRO A 397 25.43 3.34 -7.08
C PRO A 397 25.83 1.98 -7.66
N GLY A 398 26.23 1.97 -8.93
CA GLY A 398 26.82 0.79 -9.59
C GLY A 398 25.83 -0.31 -9.98
N LYS A 399 26.29 -1.21 -10.85
CA LYS A 399 25.46 -2.24 -11.49
C LYS A 399 24.89 -3.27 -10.50
N GLU A 400 25.69 -3.75 -9.54
CA GLU A 400 25.27 -4.81 -8.60
C GLU A 400 24.03 -4.43 -7.76
N ASN A 401 23.96 -3.17 -7.32
CA ASN A 401 22.80 -2.66 -6.55
C ASN A 401 21.55 -2.58 -7.43
N LEU A 402 21.69 -2.16 -8.69
CA LEU A 402 20.59 -2.14 -9.66
C LEU A 402 20.11 -3.56 -10.02
N GLU A 403 21.04 -4.53 -10.14
CA GLU A 403 20.68 -5.94 -10.33
C GLU A 403 19.96 -6.52 -9.11
N THR A 404 20.35 -6.13 -7.89
CA THR A 404 19.64 -6.50 -6.65
C THR A 404 18.19 -5.98 -6.66
N ILE A 405 17.98 -4.74 -7.14
CA ILE A 405 16.61 -4.20 -7.31
C ILE A 405 15.84 -5.00 -8.36
N ARG A 406 16.47 -5.34 -9.49
CA ARG A 406 15.87 -6.14 -10.58
C ARG A 406 15.46 -7.54 -10.13
N ASP A 407 16.30 -8.20 -9.35
CA ASP A 407 16.15 -9.64 -9.06
C ASP A 407 15.34 -9.91 -7.79
N HIS A 408 15.21 -8.93 -6.89
CA HIS A 408 14.55 -9.12 -5.60
C HIS A 408 13.42 -8.13 -5.34
N GLN A 409 13.69 -6.82 -5.41
CA GLN A 409 12.68 -5.83 -5.01
C GLN A 409 11.57 -5.65 -6.05
N LEU A 410 11.93 -5.60 -7.33
CA LEU A 410 10.96 -5.45 -8.41
C LEU A 410 9.99 -6.65 -8.47
N PRO A 411 10.45 -7.93 -8.44
CA PRO A 411 9.53 -9.07 -8.41
C PRO A 411 8.65 -9.11 -7.15
N ALA A 412 9.18 -8.65 -6.00
CA ALA A 412 8.38 -8.59 -4.77
C ALA A 412 7.21 -7.61 -4.89
N VAL A 413 7.45 -6.41 -5.43
CA VAL A 413 6.39 -5.41 -5.64
C VAL A 413 5.43 -5.80 -6.77
N GLU A 414 5.91 -6.50 -7.81
CA GLU A 414 5.04 -7.12 -8.82
C GLU A 414 4.05 -8.13 -8.21
N ALA A 415 4.54 -9.03 -7.36
CA ALA A 415 3.69 -10.01 -6.68
C ALA A 415 2.67 -9.34 -5.73
N GLN A 416 3.07 -8.25 -5.06
CA GLN A 416 2.14 -7.46 -4.24
C GLN A 416 1.06 -6.78 -5.08
N LEU A 417 1.41 -6.22 -6.24
CA LEU A 417 0.44 -5.63 -7.17
C LEU A 417 -0.54 -6.71 -7.70
N GLU A 418 -0.04 -7.87 -8.12
CA GLU A 418 -0.89 -8.98 -8.58
C GLU A 418 -1.86 -9.44 -7.48
N SER A 419 -1.38 -9.58 -6.24
CA SER A 419 -2.24 -9.91 -5.10
C SER A 419 -3.31 -8.85 -4.84
N LEU A 420 -2.98 -7.57 -5.01
CA LEU A 420 -3.93 -6.47 -4.85
C LEU A 420 -4.96 -6.44 -5.99
N GLU A 421 -4.54 -6.71 -7.22
CA GLU A 421 -5.43 -6.88 -8.38
C GLU A 421 -6.40 -8.04 -8.18
N ASP A 422 -5.93 -9.18 -7.64
CA ASP A 422 -6.78 -10.32 -7.27
C ASP A 422 -7.80 -9.97 -6.20
N LYS A 423 -7.38 -9.29 -5.13
CA LYS A 423 -8.29 -8.81 -4.08
C LYS A 423 -9.33 -7.83 -4.64
N SER A 424 -8.92 -6.93 -5.53
CA SER A 424 -9.83 -6.00 -6.19
C SER A 424 -10.83 -6.71 -7.12
N ARG A 425 -10.38 -7.74 -7.86
CA ARG A 425 -11.27 -8.60 -8.67
C ARG A 425 -12.27 -9.36 -7.78
N ALA A 426 -11.81 -9.93 -6.68
CA ALA A 426 -12.66 -10.63 -5.72
C ALA A 426 -13.71 -9.68 -5.13
N ALA A 427 -13.30 -8.48 -4.73
CA ALA A 427 -14.19 -7.44 -4.21
C ALA A 427 -15.23 -6.97 -5.25
N LYS A 428 -14.85 -6.85 -6.53
CA LYS A 428 -15.75 -6.48 -7.62
C LYS A 428 -16.78 -7.58 -7.94
N ASN A 429 -16.41 -8.84 -7.75
CA ASN A 429 -17.28 -9.99 -7.97
C ASN A 429 -18.11 -10.37 -6.73
N ALA A 430 -17.76 -9.84 -5.55
CA ALA A 430 -18.55 -10.00 -4.34
C ALA A 430 -19.91 -9.29 -4.50
N PRO A 431 -20.97 -9.79 -3.84
CA PRO A 431 -22.30 -9.18 -3.88
C PRO A 431 -22.36 -7.91 -3.01
N ARG A 432 -21.56 -6.90 -3.36
CA ARG A 432 -21.58 -5.58 -2.71
C ARG A 432 -22.91 -4.90 -2.99
N LYS A 433 -23.52 -4.39 -1.93
CA LYS A 433 -24.83 -3.74 -1.98
C LYS A 433 -24.74 -2.24 -1.84
N PHE A 434 -23.73 -1.70 -1.16
CA PHE A 434 -23.71 -0.32 -0.67
C PHE A 434 -22.53 0.51 -1.18
N VAL A 435 -21.32 -0.05 -1.20
CA VAL A 435 -20.09 0.69 -1.55
C VAL A 435 -19.62 0.34 -2.95
N ASP A 436 -19.54 1.36 -3.80
CA ASP A 436 -19.00 1.28 -5.15
C ASP A 436 -17.47 1.15 -5.12
N ARG A 437 -16.93 0.32 -6.02
CA ARG A 437 -15.49 0.07 -6.10
C ARG A 437 -14.83 1.08 -7.02
N ASP A 438 -13.99 1.96 -6.47
CA ASP A 438 -13.17 2.85 -7.29
C ASP A 438 -11.88 2.13 -7.75
N SER A 439 -11.93 1.60 -8.98
CA SER A 439 -10.79 0.89 -9.56
C SER A 439 -9.74 1.84 -10.17
N ALA A 440 -10.05 3.12 -10.37
CA ALA A 440 -9.18 4.03 -11.11
C ALA A 440 -7.79 4.23 -10.45
N PRO A 441 -7.67 4.37 -9.11
CA PRO A 441 -6.37 4.45 -8.45
C PRO A 441 -5.53 3.18 -8.66
N LEU A 442 -6.15 2.00 -8.58
CA LEU A 442 -5.45 0.72 -8.78
C LEU A 442 -5.01 0.55 -10.25
N GLU A 443 -5.86 0.89 -11.21
CA GLU A 443 -5.53 0.85 -12.64
C GLU A 443 -4.34 1.76 -12.99
N SER A 444 -4.13 2.84 -12.22
CA SER A 444 -2.98 3.75 -12.37
C SER A 444 -1.64 3.19 -11.89
N LEU A 445 -1.62 2.11 -11.10
CA LEU A 445 -0.39 1.49 -10.61
C LEU A 445 0.36 0.72 -11.71
N SER A 446 -0.37 0.10 -12.63
CA SER A 446 0.19 -0.66 -13.75
C SER A 446 1.13 0.17 -14.66
N PRO A 447 0.79 1.41 -15.07
CA PRO A 447 1.72 2.27 -15.79
C PRO A 447 2.90 2.75 -14.94
N LEU A 448 2.73 3.01 -13.63
CA LEU A 448 3.84 3.38 -12.73
C LEU A 448 4.89 2.27 -12.61
N LEU A 449 4.44 1.01 -12.50
CA LEU A 449 5.35 -0.15 -12.53
C LEU A 449 6.14 -0.23 -13.84
N LYS A 450 5.48 0.01 -14.99
CA LYS A 450 6.17 0.03 -16.30
C LYS A 450 7.22 1.14 -16.36
N GLU A 451 6.92 2.31 -15.83
CA GLU A 451 7.88 3.42 -15.76
C GLU A 451 9.09 3.06 -14.88
N CYS A 452 8.87 2.43 -13.71
CA CYS A 452 9.95 1.96 -12.84
C CYS A 452 10.83 0.93 -13.55
N LYS A 453 10.25 -0.04 -14.25
CA LYS A 453 10.98 -1.03 -15.06
C LYS A 453 11.85 -0.37 -16.13
N GLN A 454 11.30 0.62 -16.81
CA GLN A 454 12.03 1.36 -17.85
C GLN A 454 13.21 2.13 -17.24
N LYS A 455 12.99 2.89 -16.16
CA LYS A 455 14.07 3.62 -15.45
C LYS A 455 15.17 2.69 -14.96
N LEU A 456 14.82 1.50 -14.46
CA LEU A 456 15.78 0.49 -14.02
C LEU A 456 16.61 -0.05 -15.21
N ALA A 457 15.96 -0.36 -16.33
CA ALA A 457 16.66 -0.83 -17.53
C ALA A 457 17.62 0.23 -18.09
N GLU A 458 17.19 1.50 -18.12
CA GLU A 458 18.02 2.63 -18.56
C GLU A 458 19.21 2.84 -17.61
N SER A 459 19.00 2.76 -16.30
CA SER A 459 20.07 2.89 -15.29
C SER A 459 21.05 1.73 -15.34
N LEU A 460 20.58 0.49 -15.52
CA LEU A 460 21.43 -0.69 -15.71
C LEU A 460 22.31 -0.54 -16.96
N LYS A 461 21.72 -0.14 -18.09
CA LYS A 461 22.46 0.09 -19.32
C LYS A 461 23.52 1.19 -19.13
N LYS A 462 23.16 2.28 -18.47
CA LYS A 462 24.11 3.36 -18.15
C LYS A 462 25.26 2.86 -17.26
N ALA A 463 24.96 2.09 -16.22
CA ALA A 463 25.98 1.51 -15.35
C ALA A 463 26.89 0.52 -16.09
N GLU A 464 26.33 -0.29 -17.00
CA GLU A 464 27.11 -1.17 -17.88
C GLU A 464 28.05 -0.40 -18.80
N ASP A 465 27.56 0.68 -19.40
CA ASP A 465 28.38 1.53 -20.26
C ASP A 465 29.46 2.27 -19.45
N GLU A 466 29.15 2.74 -18.24
CA GLU A 466 30.14 3.32 -17.31
C GLU A 466 31.21 2.29 -16.89
N ASP A 467 30.85 1.03 -16.65
CA ASP A 467 31.82 -0.02 -16.32
C ASP A 467 32.67 -0.43 -17.53
N LYS A 468 32.10 -0.45 -18.75
CA LYS A 468 32.87 -0.58 -19.99
C LYS A 468 33.85 0.58 -20.15
N ASP A 469 33.43 1.82 -19.90
CA ASP A 469 34.29 3.00 -20.01
C ASP A 469 35.43 2.97 -18.98
N LYS A 470 35.15 2.57 -17.73
CA LYS A 470 36.19 2.34 -16.72
C LYS A 470 37.18 1.25 -17.16
N PHE A 471 36.69 0.15 -17.73
CA PHE A 471 37.52 -0.93 -18.25
C PHE A 471 38.40 -0.47 -19.41
N ILE A 472 37.83 0.25 -20.39
CA ILE A 472 38.56 0.82 -21.52
C ILE A 472 39.60 1.84 -21.03
N LEU A 473 39.27 2.69 -20.05
CA LEU A 473 40.19 3.66 -19.47
C LEU A 473 41.36 2.97 -18.76
N ALA A 474 41.10 1.91 -18.00
CA ALA A 474 42.14 1.11 -17.35
C ALA A 474 43.11 0.50 -18.39
N ILE A 475 42.59 -0.02 -19.50
CA ILE A 475 43.39 -0.53 -20.61
C ILE A 475 44.15 0.61 -21.31
N ALA A 476 43.53 1.75 -21.54
CA ALA A 476 44.18 2.92 -22.14
C ALA A 476 45.36 3.40 -21.29
N LEU A 477 45.22 3.44 -19.96
CA LEU A 477 46.32 3.76 -19.04
C LEU A 477 47.45 2.72 -19.09
N GLN A 478 47.13 1.43 -19.23
CA GLN A 478 48.14 0.38 -19.40
C GLN A 478 48.86 0.50 -20.74
N LEU A 479 48.14 0.80 -21.82
CA LEU A 479 48.72 1.07 -23.14
C LEU A 479 49.60 2.30 -23.13
N GLN A 480 49.20 3.38 -22.44
CA GLN A 480 50.02 4.57 -22.27
C GLN A 480 51.34 4.26 -21.56
N LYS A 481 51.31 3.50 -20.46
CA LYS A 481 52.54 3.06 -19.76
C LYS A 481 53.47 2.25 -20.67
N LEU A 482 52.91 1.32 -21.45
CA LEU A 482 53.70 0.53 -22.40
C LEU A 482 54.28 1.38 -23.55
N ALA A 483 53.57 2.43 -23.97
CA ALA A 483 53.97 3.29 -25.08
C ALA A 483 54.98 4.38 -24.72
N GLU A 484 54.90 4.93 -23.51
CA GLU A 484 55.66 6.11 -23.09
C GLU A 484 56.80 5.78 -22.11
N GLU A 485 56.65 4.79 -21.23
CA GLU A 485 57.61 4.51 -20.16
C GLU A 485 58.56 3.33 -20.47
N THR A 486 58.27 2.54 -21.52
CA THR A 486 59.03 1.33 -21.86
C THR A 486 59.77 1.53 -23.20
N PRO A 487 61.11 1.36 -23.26
CA PRO A 487 61.87 1.37 -24.51
C PRO A 487 61.25 0.41 -25.54
N ILE A 488 61.14 0.84 -26.80
CA ILE A 488 60.32 0.15 -27.82
C ILE A 488 60.82 -1.29 -28.08
N ASP A 489 62.12 -1.53 -27.94
CA ASP A 489 62.79 -2.83 -28.07
C ASP A 489 62.45 -3.81 -26.92
N SER A 490 62.09 -3.28 -25.75
CA SER A 490 61.81 -4.04 -24.53
C SER A 490 60.31 -4.30 -24.27
N VAL A 491 59.42 -3.75 -25.10
CA VAL A 491 57.97 -3.97 -24.97
C VAL A 491 57.64 -5.46 -25.23
N PRO A 492 57.04 -6.21 -24.27
CA PRO A 492 56.70 -7.62 -24.48
C PRO A 492 55.49 -7.77 -25.41
N LEU A 493 55.62 -8.58 -26.47
CA LEU A 493 54.52 -8.87 -27.41
C LEU A 493 53.33 -9.53 -26.71
N GLU A 494 53.59 -10.43 -25.76
CA GLU A 494 52.54 -11.13 -25.00
C GLU A 494 51.58 -10.17 -24.27
N LYS A 495 52.11 -9.09 -23.68
CA LYS A 495 51.28 -8.07 -23.02
C LYS A 495 50.44 -7.27 -24.01
N ILE A 496 50.94 -7.02 -25.22
CA ILE A 496 50.17 -6.35 -26.28
C ILE A 496 49.05 -7.29 -26.77
N ASP A 497 49.34 -8.58 -26.93
CA ASP A 497 48.37 -9.59 -27.37
C ASP A 497 47.26 -9.78 -26.34
N ASP A 498 47.59 -9.81 -25.05
CA ASP A 498 46.62 -9.89 -23.95
C ASP A 498 45.70 -8.66 -23.92
N LEU A 499 46.23 -7.45 -24.10
CA LEU A 499 45.43 -6.22 -24.15
C LEU A 499 44.54 -6.17 -25.40
N GLU A 500 45.04 -6.61 -26.56
CA GLU A 500 44.24 -6.70 -27.78
C GLU A 500 43.09 -7.67 -27.62
N LYS A 501 43.35 -8.86 -27.03
CA LYS A 501 42.34 -9.88 -26.76
C LYS A 501 41.27 -9.40 -25.78
N GLN A 502 41.66 -8.60 -24.77
CA GLN A 502 40.73 -7.98 -23.83
C GLN A 502 39.84 -6.91 -24.50
N LEU A 503 40.36 -6.16 -25.47
CA LEU A 503 39.60 -5.14 -26.21
C LEU A 503 38.73 -5.69 -27.35
N THR A 504 39.09 -6.83 -27.96
CA THR A 504 38.39 -7.33 -29.17
C THR A 504 36.92 -7.70 -28.92
N GLY A 505 36.57 -8.00 -27.66
CA GLY A 505 35.20 -8.30 -27.24
C GLY A 505 34.37 -7.08 -26.81
N VAL A 506 34.96 -5.87 -26.75
CA VAL A 506 34.29 -4.66 -26.26
C VAL A 506 33.86 -3.78 -27.43
N ASP A 507 32.56 -3.74 -27.71
CA ASP A 507 32.00 -2.91 -28.78
C ASP A 507 31.81 -1.45 -28.35
N SER A 508 32.88 -0.65 -28.45
CA SER A 508 32.88 0.78 -28.17
C SER A 508 33.80 1.54 -29.15
N PRO A 509 33.43 2.76 -29.60
CA PRO A 509 34.33 3.61 -30.40
C PRO A 509 35.69 3.83 -29.71
N ALA A 510 35.69 4.06 -28.40
CA ALA A 510 36.92 4.23 -27.63
C ALA A 510 37.77 2.95 -27.59
N ALA A 511 37.14 1.77 -27.51
CA ALA A 511 37.85 0.50 -27.60
C ALA A 511 38.50 0.30 -28.99
N ARG A 512 37.82 0.72 -30.07
CA ARG A 512 38.38 0.71 -31.43
C ARG A 512 39.56 1.68 -31.57
N ASP A 513 39.49 2.85 -30.94
CA ASP A 513 40.60 3.80 -30.90
C ASP A 513 41.82 3.20 -30.17
N GLN A 514 41.61 2.50 -29.04
CA GLN A 514 42.69 1.80 -28.33
C GLN A 514 43.27 0.62 -29.15
N LEU A 515 42.44 -0.13 -29.88
CA LEU A 515 42.91 -1.17 -30.82
C LEU A 515 43.78 -0.57 -31.94
N GLU A 516 43.43 0.61 -32.43
CA GLU A 516 44.25 1.31 -33.42
C GLU A 516 45.57 1.83 -32.82
N ALA A 517 45.57 2.26 -31.55
CA ALA A 517 46.80 2.57 -30.82
C ALA A 517 47.71 1.35 -30.65
N ILE A 518 47.15 0.16 -30.38
CA ILE A 518 47.88 -1.12 -30.36
C ILE A 518 48.52 -1.42 -31.72
N LYS A 519 47.79 -1.24 -32.84
CA LYS A 519 48.37 -1.42 -34.17
C LYS A 519 49.52 -0.46 -34.44
N LYS A 520 49.40 0.81 -34.03
CA LYS A 520 50.48 1.81 -34.16
C LYS A 520 51.71 1.42 -33.33
N LEU A 521 51.52 0.93 -32.10
CA LEU A 521 52.61 0.40 -31.26
C LEU A 521 53.32 -0.79 -31.91
N ARG A 522 52.57 -1.76 -32.46
CA ARG A 522 53.16 -2.89 -33.20
C ARG A 522 53.95 -2.45 -34.42
N LYS A 523 53.41 -1.49 -35.20
CA LYS A 523 54.10 -0.95 -36.36
C LYS A 523 55.42 -0.26 -35.97
N LYS A 524 55.40 0.57 -34.92
CA LYS A 524 56.61 1.20 -34.39
C LYS A 524 57.65 0.17 -33.92
N ARG A 525 57.22 -0.90 -33.26
CA ARG A 525 58.12 -1.99 -32.83
C ARG A 525 58.74 -2.74 -34.01
N ALA A 526 57.94 -3.12 -35.01
CA ALA A 526 58.43 -3.80 -36.22
C ALA A 526 59.38 -2.93 -37.05
N GLU A 527 59.12 -1.62 -37.15
CA GLU A 527 60.02 -0.66 -37.80
C GLU A 527 61.34 -0.51 -37.04
N ASN A 528 61.31 -0.47 -35.70
CA ASN A 528 62.51 -0.44 -34.87
C ASN A 528 63.33 -1.74 -34.98
N ASP A 529 62.68 -2.91 -34.96
CA ASP A 529 63.32 -4.22 -35.17
C ASP A 529 64.03 -4.29 -36.54
N HIS A 530 63.38 -3.82 -37.62
CA HIS A 530 64.01 -3.75 -38.94
C HIS A 530 65.22 -2.80 -38.96
N LEU A 531 65.12 -1.63 -38.32
CA LEU A 531 66.23 -0.69 -38.23
C LEU A 531 67.41 -1.27 -37.42
N ARG A 532 67.13 -2.06 -36.39
CA ARG A 532 68.13 -2.76 -35.57
C ARG A 532 68.91 -3.80 -36.38
N ASP A 533 68.23 -4.61 -37.18
CA ASP A 533 68.89 -5.58 -38.07
C ASP A 533 69.80 -4.90 -39.11
N LYS A 534 69.41 -3.74 -39.63
CA LYS A 534 70.25 -2.95 -40.55
C LYS A 534 71.54 -2.43 -39.89
N VAL A 535 71.46 -2.00 -38.63
CA VAL A 535 72.65 -1.58 -37.87
C VAL A 535 73.59 -2.76 -37.64
N LEU A 536 73.06 -3.93 -37.27
CA LEU A 536 73.86 -5.14 -37.07
C LEU A 536 74.60 -5.57 -38.34
N ASP A 537 73.92 -5.64 -39.49
CA ASP A 537 74.51 -6.04 -40.77
C ASP A 537 75.63 -5.09 -41.24
N ALA A 538 75.46 -3.77 -41.03
CA ALA A 538 76.47 -2.78 -41.37
C ALA A 538 77.73 -2.88 -40.48
N VAL A 539 77.56 -3.13 -39.19
CA VAL A 539 78.67 -3.30 -38.23
C VAL A 539 79.48 -4.57 -38.52
N GLU A 540 78.80 -5.66 -38.86
CA GLU A 540 79.46 -6.94 -39.14
C GLU A 540 80.30 -6.87 -40.42
N LYS A 541 79.75 -6.31 -41.51
CA LYS A 541 80.48 -6.08 -42.77
C LYS A 541 81.71 -5.19 -42.58
N ALA A 542 81.60 -4.15 -41.75
CA ALA A 542 82.72 -3.25 -41.51
C ALA A 542 83.84 -3.91 -40.67
N LYS A 543 83.49 -4.75 -39.69
CA LYS A 543 84.47 -5.55 -38.93
C LYS A 543 85.26 -6.50 -39.83
N ASP A 544 84.58 -7.18 -40.76
CA ASP A 544 85.23 -8.11 -41.69
C ASP A 544 86.17 -7.39 -42.68
N ALA A 545 85.76 -6.24 -43.22
CA ALA A 545 86.58 -5.46 -44.14
C ALA A 545 87.85 -4.89 -43.45
N THR A 546 87.72 -4.41 -42.21
CA THR A 546 88.86 -3.86 -41.43
C THR A 546 89.88 -4.95 -41.11
N LYS A 547 89.41 -6.17 -40.78
CA LYS A 547 90.29 -7.31 -40.49
C LYS A 547 91.08 -7.76 -41.73
N LYS A 548 90.46 -7.74 -42.91
CA LYS A 548 91.11 -8.12 -44.17
C LYS A 548 92.29 -7.20 -44.52
N ILE A 549 92.15 -5.90 -44.30
CA ILE A 549 93.21 -4.91 -44.55
C ILE A 549 94.38 -5.07 -43.56
N ASP A 550 94.10 -5.37 -42.29
CA ASP A 550 95.14 -5.62 -41.26
C ASP A 550 95.93 -6.91 -41.55
N ASP A 551 95.26 -7.96 -42.04
CA ASP A 551 95.91 -9.22 -42.43
C ASP A 551 96.81 -9.06 -43.68
N ASP A 552 96.37 -8.28 -44.68
CA ASP A 552 97.17 -8.01 -45.88
C ASP A 552 98.47 -7.25 -45.55
N VAL A 553 98.43 -6.32 -44.58
CA VAL A 553 99.59 -5.54 -44.15
C VAL A 553 100.61 -6.40 -43.40
N LYS A 554 100.13 -7.28 -42.51
CA LYS A 554 101.00 -8.21 -41.76
C LYS A 554 101.72 -9.24 -42.63
N SER A 555 101.22 -9.53 -43.82
CA SER A 555 101.87 -10.46 -44.77
C SER A 555 103.09 -9.88 -45.49
N SER A 556 103.43 -8.59 -45.30
CA SER A 556 104.40 -7.84 -46.12
C SER A 556 105.65 -7.30 -45.38
N SER A 557 105.94 -7.72 -44.14
CA SER A 557 107.11 -7.27 -43.36
C SER A 557 107.84 -8.44 -42.67
N PRO A 558 109.20 -8.54 -42.72
CA PRO A 558 109.93 -9.64 -42.09
C PRO A 558 110.48 -9.24 -40.72
N ASP A 559 109.75 -9.50 -39.64
CA ASP A 559 110.37 -9.91 -38.37
C ASP A 559 109.40 -10.54 -37.36
N SER A 560 109.90 -11.54 -36.64
CA SER A 560 109.32 -12.30 -35.52
C SER A 560 108.27 -13.40 -35.80
N ALA A 561 108.78 -14.62 -35.94
CA ALA A 561 108.09 -15.84 -35.54
C ALA A 561 108.60 -16.29 -34.15
N ALA A 562 107.71 -16.48 -33.16
CA ALA A 562 107.93 -17.45 -32.07
C ALA A 562 106.67 -17.75 -31.21
N LYS A 563 106.43 -19.07 -31.04
CA LYS A 563 105.52 -19.80 -30.12
C LYS A 563 104.04 -19.88 -30.55
N GLY A 564 103.45 -21.03 -30.87
CA GLY A 564 103.90 -22.42 -30.86
C GLY A 564 102.70 -23.38 -30.71
N LYS A 565 102.76 -24.53 -31.42
CA LYS A 565 101.95 -25.77 -31.29
C LYS A 565 100.45 -25.66 -31.70
N LYS A 566 99.84 -26.58 -32.45
CA LYS A 566 100.15 -28.00 -32.71
C LYS A 566 99.30 -28.53 -33.88
N GLY A 567 99.95 -29.13 -34.88
CA GLY A 567 99.43 -30.21 -35.76
C GLY A 567 98.44 -29.84 -36.87
N LYS A 568 98.36 -30.56 -37.99
CA LYS A 568 99.20 -31.62 -38.58
C LYS A 568 98.62 -31.89 -39.99
N LYS A 569 99.46 -31.73 -41.04
CA LYS A 569 99.51 -32.44 -42.34
C LYS A 569 98.23 -32.45 -43.20
N SER A 570 98.20 -32.31 -44.53
CA SER A 570 99.12 -32.23 -45.69
C SER A 570 98.17 -32.44 -46.90
N LYS A 571 98.34 -31.96 -48.15
CA LYS A 571 99.52 -31.98 -49.03
C LYS A 571 99.13 -31.38 -50.40
N LYS A 572 100.04 -30.59 -51.00
CA LYS A 572 100.44 -30.52 -52.44
C LYS A 572 99.43 -30.03 -53.51
N ASP A 573 99.79 -29.23 -54.53
CA ASP A 573 101.07 -29.03 -55.24
C ASP A 573 101.23 -27.59 -55.82
N ASP A 574 102.50 -27.14 -55.85
CA ASP A 574 103.26 -26.33 -56.85
C ASP A 574 102.57 -25.20 -57.66
N SER A 575 103.07 -23.96 -57.78
CA SER A 575 104.44 -23.56 -58.21
C SER A 575 104.73 -22.03 -58.08
N SER A 576 105.95 -21.68 -57.62
CA SER A 576 106.84 -20.47 -57.77
C SER A 576 106.44 -19.19 -58.54
N PRO A 577 107.16 -18.03 -58.43
CA PRO A 577 108.29 -17.67 -57.54
C PRO A 577 108.13 -16.29 -56.83
N GLY A 578 108.96 -16.06 -55.81
CA GLY A 578 109.18 -14.75 -55.24
C GLY A 578 109.98 -13.81 -56.16
N VAL A 579 109.66 -12.52 -56.09
CA VAL A 579 110.54 -11.40 -56.42
C VAL A 579 110.14 -10.27 -55.45
N GLU A 580 111.07 -9.84 -54.60
CA GLU A 580 110.90 -8.63 -53.80
C GLU A 580 110.63 -7.45 -54.74
N ALA A 581 109.47 -6.81 -54.58
CA ALA A 581 109.11 -5.64 -55.37
C ALA A 581 110.05 -4.47 -55.04
N PRO A 582 110.46 -3.65 -56.03
CA PRO A 582 111.27 -2.45 -55.83
C PRO A 582 110.71 -1.57 -54.71
N LEU A 583 111.57 -0.92 -53.93
CA LEU A 583 111.19 -0.03 -52.81
C LEU A 583 110.08 0.99 -53.15
N ALA A 584 109.95 1.39 -54.42
CA ALA A 584 108.89 2.27 -54.92
C ALA A 584 107.48 1.63 -54.98
N ASP A 585 107.37 0.34 -55.28
CA ASP A 585 106.08 -0.36 -55.44
C ASP A 585 105.43 -0.72 -54.10
N GLN A 586 106.25 -0.94 -53.06
CA GLN A 586 105.77 -1.21 -51.70
C GLN A 586 105.10 0.00 -51.04
N ILE A 587 105.52 1.21 -51.42
CA ILE A 587 104.90 2.47 -50.96
C ILE A 587 103.49 2.63 -51.57
N ALA A 588 103.34 2.35 -52.86
CA ALA A 588 102.06 2.50 -53.57
C ALA A 588 100.97 1.54 -53.06
N ALA A 589 101.34 0.34 -52.60
CA ALA A 589 100.40 -0.62 -52.03
C ALA A 589 99.84 -0.19 -50.67
N LEU A 590 100.68 0.34 -49.78
CA LEU A 590 100.25 0.84 -48.47
C LEU A 590 99.34 2.08 -48.60
N GLU A 591 99.62 2.97 -49.58
CA GLU A 591 98.78 4.14 -49.88
C GLU A 591 97.38 3.76 -50.42
N LYS A 592 97.22 2.56 -50.99
CA LYS A 592 95.91 2.05 -51.43
C LYS A 592 95.05 1.61 -50.24
N HIS A 593 95.62 0.89 -49.28
CA HIS A 593 94.89 0.38 -48.12
C HIS A 593 94.37 1.50 -47.19
N VAL A 594 95.12 2.59 -47.04
CA VAL A 594 94.67 3.78 -46.30
C VAL A 594 93.46 4.45 -46.96
N ARG A 595 93.40 4.47 -48.29
CA ARG A 595 92.24 5.01 -49.04
C ARG A 595 91.00 4.15 -48.84
N ASP A 596 91.11 2.82 -48.94
CA ASP A 596 89.97 1.91 -48.79
C ASP A 596 89.33 2.02 -47.38
N ILE A 597 90.11 2.21 -46.32
CA ILE A 597 89.58 2.46 -44.96
C ILE A 597 88.81 3.79 -44.88
N ASN A 598 89.41 4.88 -45.39
CA ASN A 598 88.85 6.22 -45.24
C ASN A 598 87.64 6.50 -46.15
N GLU A 599 87.60 5.92 -47.34
CA GLU A 599 86.57 6.22 -48.34
C GLU A 599 85.41 5.21 -48.35
N SER A 600 85.58 4.01 -47.79
CA SER A 600 84.55 2.96 -47.84
C SER A 600 84.08 2.48 -46.45
N ILE A 601 84.99 2.12 -45.54
CA ILE A 601 84.64 1.46 -44.27
C ILE A 601 84.05 2.45 -43.27
N LEU A 602 84.70 3.60 -43.03
CA LEU A 602 84.22 4.60 -42.07
C LEU A 602 82.86 5.22 -42.45
N PRO A 603 82.60 5.62 -43.71
CA PRO A 603 81.29 6.15 -44.12
C PRO A 603 80.14 5.16 -43.95
N SER A 604 80.38 3.85 -44.14
CA SER A 604 79.35 2.82 -43.97
C SER A 604 78.92 2.66 -42.50
N ILE A 605 79.86 2.76 -41.55
CA ILE A 605 79.53 2.71 -40.10
C ILE A 605 78.82 4.00 -39.68
N ASP A 606 79.26 5.16 -40.19
CA ASP A 606 78.64 6.46 -39.90
C ASP A 606 77.20 6.54 -40.40
N SER A 607 76.90 5.97 -41.57
CA SER A 607 75.53 5.88 -42.07
C SER A 607 74.64 4.95 -41.22
N ALA A 608 75.20 3.93 -40.57
CA ALA A 608 74.46 3.05 -39.68
C ALA A 608 74.20 3.71 -38.32
N LEU A 609 75.17 4.45 -37.78
CA LEU A 609 75.03 5.22 -36.54
C LEU A 609 74.01 6.36 -36.66
N ALA A 610 73.84 6.92 -37.86
CA ALA A 610 72.85 7.96 -38.14
C ALA A 610 71.39 7.47 -38.20
N LEU A 611 71.14 6.15 -38.17
CA LEU A 611 69.78 5.62 -38.17
C LEU A 611 69.06 5.93 -36.84
N PRO A 612 67.79 6.39 -36.88
CA PRO A 612 66.98 6.67 -35.70
C PRO A 612 66.44 5.38 -35.06
N VAL A 613 67.31 4.41 -34.80
CA VAL A 613 66.99 3.17 -34.09
C VAL A 613 67.07 3.39 -32.58
N ASP A 614 66.09 2.86 -31.85
CA ASP A 614 66.09 2.81 -30.37
C ASP A 614 66.60 1.43 -29.96
N ALA A 615 67.92 1.27 -30.08
CA ALA A 615 68.70 0.04 -29.86
C ALA A 615 70.08 0.41 -29.25
N PRO A 616 70.14 0.71 -27.95
CA PRO A 616 71.30 1.33 -27.31
C PRO A 616 72.54 0.42 -27.25
N ALA A 617 72.39 -0.90 -27.26
CA ALA A 617 73.52 -1.83 -27.25
C ALA A 617 74.22 -1.89 -28.62
N GLU A 618 73.44 -1.95 -29.71
CA GLU A 618 73.91 -2.08 -31.07
C GLU A 618 74.61 -0.80 -31.57
N LYS A 619 74.12 0.38 -31.14
CA LYS A 619 74.82 1.66 -31.38
C LYS A 619 76.19 1.71 -30.75
N LYS A 620 76.34 1.19 -29.52
CA LYS A 620 77.63 1.11 -28.81
C LYS A 620 78.62 0.17 -29.52
N ASP A 621 78.14 -0.93 -30.07
CA ASP A 621 78.97 -1.85 -30.85
C ASP A 621 79.41 -1.27 -32.20
N ALA A 622 78.56 -0.46 -32.85
CA ALA A 622 78.90 0.28 -34.05
C ALA A 622 79.99 1.34 -33.81
N GLU A 623 79.90 2.11 -32.71
CA GLU A 623 80.95 3.07 -32.31
C GLU A 623 82.30 2.39 -32.09
N LYS A 624 82.30 1.21 -31.46
CA LYS A 624 83.54 0.44 -31.23
C LYS A 624 84.17 -0.07 -32.54
N ALA A 625 83.36 -0.48 -33.51
CA ALA A 625 83.86 -0.91 -34.82
C ALA A 625 84.49 0.26 -35.59
N ARG A 626 83.90 1.45 -35.50
CA ARG A 626 84.43 2.68 -36.12
C ARG A 626 85.81 3.05 -35.60
N GLN A 627 86.02 2.99 -34.29
CA GLN A 627 87.30 3.32 -33.66
C GLN A 627 88.44 2.41 -34.16
N ASN A 628 88.18 1.10 -34.26
CA ASN A 628 89.18 0.14 -34.71
C ASN A 628 89.67 0.39 -36.15
N ALA A 629 88.78 0.85 -37.03
CA ALA A 629 89.15 1.19 -38.41
C ALA A 629 90.03 2.45 -38.50
N GLN A 630 89.79 3.46 -37.65
CA GLN A 630 90.64 4.66 -37.60
C GLN A 630 92.07 4.36 -37.13
N ASP A 631 92.23 3.52 -36.10
CA ASP A 631 93.55 3.18 -35.56
C ASP A 631 94.44 2.44 -36.58
N LEU A 632 93.83 1.64 -37.47
CA LEU A 632 94.55 0.91 -38.52
C LEU A 632 95.08 1.83 -39.62
N ALA A 633 94.30 2.84 -40.05
CA ALA A 633 94.73 3.79 -41.07
C ALA A 633 95.93 4.65 -40.63
N ALA A 634 95.99 5.00 -39.34
CA ALA A 634 97.11 5.77 -38.78
C ALA A 634 98.43 5.01 -38.87
N ARG A 635 98.44 3.72 -38.52
CA ARG A 635 99.66 2.88 -38.54
C ARG A 635 100.27 2.73 -39.93
N LEU A 636 99.44 2.57 -40.96
CA LEU A 636 99.90 2.39 -42.34
C LEU A 636 100.59 3.63 -42.93
N THR A 637 100.25 4.81 -42.42
CA THR A 637 100.81 6.08 -42.88
C THR A 637 102.26 6.26 -42.43
N ASP A 638 102.64 5.73 -41.25
CA ASP A 638 104.01 5.83 -40.73
C ASP A 638 105.00 4.94 -41.51
N ASP A 639 104.58 3.74 -41.92
CA ASP A 639 105.43 2.79 -42.66
C ASP A 639 105.83 3.27 -44.07
N ILE A 640 104.99 4.09 -44.71
CA ILE A 640 105.25 4.69 -46.03
C ILE A 640 106.45 5.66 -45.98
N ASN A 641 106.60 6.40 -44.89
CA ASN A 641 107.61 7.46 -44.79
C ASN A 641 109.04 6.91 -44.68
N ASN A 642 109.23 5.79 -43.99
CA ASN A 642 110.55 5.18 -43.79
C ASN A 642 111.16 4.63 -45.09
N LYS A 643 110.36 4.05 -45.99
CA LYS A 643 110.85 3.42 -47.23
C LYS A 643 111.35 4.40 -48.31
N LYS A 644 111.04 5.71 -48.21
CA LYS A 644 111.50 6.72 -49.20
C LYS A 644 112.97 7.13 -49.05
N VAL A 645 113.56 7.00 -47.85
CA VAL A 645 114.94 7.45 -47.57
C VAL A 645 116.00 6.51 -48.18
N GLU A 646 115.66 5.24 -48.37
CA GLU A 646 116.61 4.18 -48.78
C GLU A 646 116.90 4.16 -50.29
N LEU A 647 116.03 4.75 -51.12
CA LEU A 647 116.14 4.71 -52.58
C LEU A 647 117.21 5.68 -53.16
N ASP A 648 117.60 6.74 -52.44
CA ASP A 648 118.47 7.81 -52.97
C ASP A 648 119.99 7.45 -52.96
N ASN A 649 120.40 6.55 -52.06
CA ASN A 649 121.82 6.17 -51.92
C ASN A 649 122.32 5.17 -53.00
N GLN A 650 121.44 4.42 -53.66
CA GLN A 650 121.82 3.40 -54.65
C GLN A 650 122.30 3.97 -56.00
N ASN A 651 121.91 5.18 -56.39
CA ASN A 651 122.14 5.67 -57.76
C ASN A 651 123.56 6.19 -58.05
N LYS A 652 124.37 6.51 -57.03
CA LYS A 652 125.70 7.12 -57.22
C LYS A 652 126.84 6.12 -57.50
N ALA A 653 126.73 4.88 -57.02
CA ALA A 653 127.79 3.87 -57.13
C ALA A 653 127.96 3.26 -58.54
N ARG A 654 126.88 3.15 -59.31
CA ARG A 654 126.89 2.49 -60.64
C ARG A 654 127.70 3.20 -61.73
N SER A 655 127.89 4.52 -61.64
CA SER A 655 128.53 5.32 -62.72
C SER A 655 130.06 5.09 -62.84
N VAL A 656 130.74 4.80 -61.73
CA VAL A 656 132.21 4.70 -61.68
C VAL A 656 132.72 3.35 -62.19
N GLU A 657 131.96 2.27 -61.97
CA GLU A 657 132.37 0.91 -62.37
C GLU A 657 132.40 0.73 -63.91
N ASP A 658 131.50 1.39 -64.65
CA ASP A 658 131.42 1.31 -66.12
C ASP A 658 132.62 1.95 -66.84
N ALA A 659 133.28 2.94 -66.25
CA ALA A 659 134.42 3.64 -66.87
C ALA A 659 135.71 2.80 -66.84
N LEU A 660 135.95 2.04 -65.77
CA LEU A 660 137.15 1.21 -65.61
C LEU A 660 137.14 -0.03 -66.51
N ALA A 661 135.97 -0.59 -66.80
CA ALA A 661 135.83 -1.77 -67.67
C ALA A 661 136.31 -1.48 -69.11
N LYS A 662 135.94 -0.33 -69.69
CA LYS A 662 136.29 0.05 -71.08
C LYS A 662 137.79 0.21 -71.34
N ILE A 663 138.58 0.53 -70.31
CA ILE A 663 140.05 0.69 -70.44
C ILE A 663 140.72 -0.69 -70.47
N GLY A 664 140.20 -1.66 -69.73
CA GLY A 664 140.70 -3.03 -69.73
C GLY A 664 140.62 -3.69 -71.11
N ASP A 665 139.49 -3.53 -71.81
CA ASP A 665 139.27 -4.14 -73.13
C ASP A 665 140.26 -3.65 -74.20
N LYS A 666 140.63 -2.37 -74.17
CA LYS A 666 141.59 -1.79 -75.14
C LYS A 666 143.01 -2.34 -74.96
N LEU A 667 143.43 -2.59 -73.72
CA LEU A 667 144.76 -3.10 -73.42
C LEU A 667 144.93 -4.54 -73.92
N GLU A 668 143.89 -5.37 -73.77
CA GLU A 668 143.90 -6.78 -74.22
C GLU A 668 144.00 -6.89 -75.75
N SER A 669 143.31 -6.00 -76.49
CA SER A 669 143.32 -5.98 -77.95
C SER A 669 144.70 -5.76 -78.57
N ILE A 670 145.63 -5.09 -77.87
CA ILE A 670 146.99 -4.83 -78.38
C ILE A 670 147.94 -5.99 -78.04
N ILE A 671 147.74 -6.63 -76.88
CA ILE A 671 148.65 -7.67 -76.37
C ILE A 671 148.34 -9.05 -76.97
N ALA A 672 147.07 -9.38 -77.21
CA ALA A 672 146.64 -10.71 -77.66
C ALA A 672 147.45 -11.30 -78.85
N PRO A 673 147.80 -10.54 -79.93
CA PRO A 673 148.49 -11.09 -81.10
C PRO A 673 149.89 -11.69 -80.83
N TYR A 674 150.57 -11.27 -79.77
CA TYR A 674 151.93 -11.72 -79.42
C TYR A 674 151.95 -13.10 -78.74
N SER A 675 150.79 -13.64 -78.35
CA SER A 675 150.68 -14.92 -77.63
C SER A 675 150.74 -16.13 -78.56
N ASP A 676 150.34 -15.97 -79.82
CA ASP A 676 150.18 -17.08 -80.78
C ASP A 676 151.31 -17.18 -81.81
N LYS A 677 151.97 -16.06 -82.16
CA LYS A 677 153.09 -16.04 -83.13
C LYS A 677 153.98 -14.79 -83.00
N PRO A 678 155.32 -14.91 -83.21
CA PRO A 678 156.22 -13.77 -83.27
C PRO A 678 155.78 -12.74 -84.32
N GLN A 679 155.91 -11.44 -84.02
CA GLN A 679 155.55 -10.35 -84.90
C GLN A 679 156.78 -9.77 -85.61
N SER A 680 156.58 -9.14 -86.77
CA SER A 680 157.68 -8.48 -87.48
C SER A 680 158.28 -7.35 -86.64
N LEU A 681 159.60 -7.16 -86.74
CA LEU A 681 160.38 -6.21 -85.96
C LEU A 681 159.74 -4.80 -85.91
N THR A 682 159.33 -4.25 -87.06
CA THR A 682 158.68 -2.93 -87.18
C THR A 682 157.30 -2.84 -86.52
N LYS A 683 156.58 -3.96 -86.38
CA LYS A 683 155.26 -4.00 -85.75
C LYS A 683 155.37 -4.09 -84.23
N ALA A 684 156.34 -4.88 -83.75
CA ALA A 684 156.68 -4.96 -82.34
C ALA A 684 157.06 -3.58 -81.76
N GLU A 685 157.85 -2.79 -82.50
CA GLU A 685 158.22 -1.43 -82.08
C GLU A 685 157.01 -0.46 -82.00
N SER A 686 156.05 -0.55 -82.93
CA SER A 686 154.87 0.33 -82.93
C SER A 686 153.89 0.02 -81.79
N ASP A 687 153.67 -1.26 -81.48
CA ASP A 687 152.66 -1.66 -80.50
C ASP A 687 153.11 -1.40 -79.06
N VAL A 688 154.42 -1.47 -78.78
CA VAL A 688 155.01 -1.03 -77.51
C VAL A 688 154.69 0.44 -77.23
N GLN A 689 154.78 1.31 -78.25
CA GLN A 689 154.49 2.74 -78.10
C GLN A 689 153.00 3.03 -77.80
N LYS A 690 152.06 2.26 -78.36
CA LYS A 690 150.61 2.47 -78.12
C LYS A 690 150.16 2.09 -76.71
N ILE A 691 150.76 1.06 -76.12
CA ILE A 691 150.46 0.64 -74.75
C ILE A 691 150.88 1.73 -73.76
N ALA A 692 152.00 2.41 -74.03
CA ALA A 692 152.48 3.50 -73.18
C ALA A 692 151.50 4.69 -73.12
N ASP A 693 150.88 5.09 -74.25
CA ASP A 693 149.94 6.22 -74.28
C ASP A 693 148.61 5.94 -73.56
N LEU A 694 148.07 4.71 -73.67
CA LEU A 694 146.79 4.31 -73.02
C LEU A 694 146.85 4.44 -71.49
N LEU A 695 147.99 4.11 -70.88
CA LEU A 695 148.16 4.20 -69.43
C LEU A 695 148.38 5.63 -68.94
N ALA A 696 148.99 6.49 -69.76
CA ALA A 696 149.37 7.84 -69.36
C ALA A 696 148.23 8.88 -69.46
N LYS A 697 147.24 8.67 -70.36
CA LYS A 697 146.09 9.59 -70.53
C LYS A 697 144.77 9.05 -70.00
N ASP A 698 144.33 7.87 -70.44
CA ASP A 698 142.93 7.44 -70.24
C ASP A 698 142.65 6.92 -68.83
N LEU A 699 143.56 6.14 -68.25
CA LEU A 699 143.37 5.57 -66.90
C LEU A 699 143.52 6.61 -65.77
N ALA A 700 144.17 7.75 -66.03
CA ALA A 700 144.40 8.79 -65.03
C ALA A 700 143.20 9.75 -64.83
N ALA A 701 142.15 9.66 -65.65
CA ALA A 701 141.03 10.62 -65.67
C ALA A 701 139.72 10.15 -64.98
N VAL A 702 139.69 8.97 -64.33
CA VAL A 702 138.48 8.39 -63.70
C VAL A 702 138.33 8.85 -62.23
N PRO A 703 137.17 9.40 -61.79
CA PRO A 703 137.02 10.07 -60.47
C PRO A 703 136.63 9.09 -59.34
N ILE A 704 137.56 8.21 -58.97
CA ILE A 704 137.33 7.14 -57.97
C ILE A 704 137.13 7.71 -56.54
N ASP A 705 137.67 8.90 -56.28
CA ASP A 705 137.85 9.55 -54.99
C ASP A 705 136.59 10.25 -54.43
N GLN A 706 135.44 10.17 -55.13
CA GLN A 706 134.14 10.77 -54.73
C GLN A 706 133.09 9.75 -54.24
N LEU A 707 133.42 8.46 -54.16
CA LEU A 707 132.53 7.40 -53.68
C LEU A 707 132.56 7.29 -52.15
N ALA A 708 131.41 6.93 -51.57
CA ALA A 708 131.30 6.68 -50.13
C ALA A 708 132.20 5.52 -49.66
N ASP A 709 132.48 4.54 -50.54
CA ASP A 709 133.50 3.50 -50.35
C ASP A 709 134.25 3.23 -51.68
N PRO A 710 135.50 3.74 -51.85
CA PRO A 710 136.25 3.65 -53.10
C PRO A 710 137.11 2.36 -53.25
N SER A 711 137.09 1.47 -52.26
CA SER A 711 138.05 0.35 -52.14
C SER A 711 138.07 -0.63 -53.33
N SER A 712 136.90 -0.96 -53.88
CA SER A 712 136.75 -1.88 -55.02
C SER A 712 137.28 -1.31 -56.36
N ALA A 713 136.96 -0.04 -56.65
CA ALA A 713 137.33 0.61 -57.91
C ALA A 713 138.86 0.87 -58.01
N ALA A 714 139.50 1.25 -56.89
CA ALA A 714 140.95 1.48 -56.84
C ALA A 714 141.76 0.19 -57.08
N ALA A 715 141.31 -0.95 -56.57
CA ALA A 715 141.96 -2.25 -56.77
C ALA A 715 141.97 -2.70 -58.24
N THR A 716 140.93 -2.34 -58.99
CA THR A 716 140.77 -2.72 -60.40
C THR A 716 141.71 -1.92 -61.31
N ALA A 717 141.87 -0.62 -61.07
CA ALA A 717 142.81 0.23 -61.82
C ALA A 717 144.29 -0.18 -61.64
N ALA A 718 144.67 -0.64 -60.44
CA ALA A 718 146.04 -1.10 -60.15
C ALA A 718 146.42 -2.37 -60.93
N LYS A 719 145.50 -3.33 -61.06
CA LYS A 719 145.71 -4.57 -61.83
C LYS A 719 145.99 -4.32 -63.31
N LEU A 720 145.32 -3.34 -63.92
CA LEU A 720 145.51 -2.99 -65.34
C LEU A 720 146.91 -2.43 -65.63
N LYS A 721 147.47 -1.59 -64.74
CA LYS A 721 148.84 -1.05 -64.90
C LYS A 721 149.92 -2.14 -64.81
N GLN A 722 149.74 -3.11 -63.91
CA GLN A 722 150.71 -4.19 -63.74
C GLN A 722 150.75 -5.13 -64.96
N LYS A 723 149.59 -5.48 -65.51
CA LYS A 723 149.46 -6.38 -66.66
C LYS A 723 150.16 -5.85 -67.92
N ALA A 724 150.13 -4.54 -68.15
CA ALA A 724 150.84 -3.92 -69.27
C ALA A 724 152.37 -4.01 -69.14
N LYS A 725 152.91 -3.84 -67.92
CA LYS A 725 154.36 -3.76 -67.68
C LYS A 725 155.06 -5.11 -67.84
N GLU A 726 154.41 -6.20 -67.47
CA GLU A 726 154.96 -7.57 -67.59
C GLU A 726 155.19 -8.01 -69.05
N ARG A 727 154.50 -7.39 -70.02
CA ARG A 727 154.60 -7.75 -71.45
C ARG A 727 155.52 -6.87 -72.28
N VAL A 728 155.69 -5.61 -71.92
CA VAL A 728 156.54 -4.68 -72.69
C VAL A 728 158.03 -4.99 -72.52
N ALA A 729 158.51 -5.28 -71.30
CA ALA A 729 159.94 -5.44 -71.02
C ALA A 729 160.64 -6.62 -71.75
N PRO A 730 160.00 -7.81 -71.94
CA PRO A 730 160.59 -8.89 -72.74
C PRO A 730 160.68 -8.55 -74.24
N LEU A 731 159.63 -7.91 -74.79
CA LEU A 731 159.52 -7.59 -76.21
C LEU A 731 160.61 -6.63 -76.69
N GLU A 732 160.97 -5.62 -75.88
CA GLU A 732 162.06 -4.69 -76.21
C GLU A 732 163.42 -5.39 -76.33
N LYS A 733 163.66 -6.42 -75.50
CA LYS A 733 164.95 -7.15 -75.47
C LYS A 733 165.14 -8.06 -76.67
N GLU A 734 164.05 -8.65 -77.18
CA GLU A 734 164.06 -9.48 -78.39
C GLU A 734 164.25 -8.66 -79.66
N ILE A 735 163.64 -7.46 -79.74
CA ILE A 735 163.81 -6.51 -80.84
C ILE A 735 165.29 -6.15 -81.07
N ASP A 736 166.05 -5.93 -80.00
CA ASP A 736 167.47 -5.57 -80.11
C ASP A 736 168.37 -6.74 -80.57
N ALA A 737 168.03 -7.98 -80.20
CA ALA A 737 168.79 -9.16 -80.61
C ALA A 737 168.63 -9.44 -82.12
N GLU A 738 167.41 -9.31 -82.63
CA GLU A 738 167.07 -9.59 -84.03
C GLU A 738 167.74 -8.61 -85.01
N LYS A 739 167.92 -7.34 -84.60
CA LYS A 739 168.66 -6.34 -85.40
C LYS A 739 170.11 -6.74 -85.67
N LYS A 740 170.74 -7.46 -84.73
CA LYS A 740 172.15 -7.85 -84.84
C LYS A 740 172.34 -9.04 -85.79
N LEU A 741 171.41 -9.99 -85.78
CA LEU A 741 171.39 -11.15 -86.70
C LEU A 741 171.21 -10.74 -88.16
N ALA A 742 170.36 -9.74 -88.41
CA ALA A 742 170.14 -9.22 -89.76
C ALA A 742 171.42 -8.70 -90.41
N THR A 743 172.35 -8.13 -89.62
CA THR A 743 173.60 -7.55 -90.16
C THR A 743 174.63 -8.63 -90.54
N ASP A 744 174.68 -9.74 -89.81
CA ASP A 744 175.60 -10.84 -90.09
C ASP A 744 175.15 -11.66 -91.32
N SER A 745 173.84 -11.78 -91.54
CA SER A 745 173.26 -12.46 -92.70
C SER A 745 173.66 -11.79 -94.02
N ASP A 746 173.59 -10.46 -94.09
CA ASP A 746 173.94 -9.70 -95.29
C ASP A 746 175.43 -9.88 -95.68
N ALA A 747 176.32 -10.09 -94.70
CA ALA A 747 177.74 -10.30 -94.95
C ALA A 747 178.04 -11.67 -95.58
N PHE A 748 177.33 -12.72 -95.17
CA PHE A 748 177.48 -14.08 -95.74
C PHE A 748 176.92 -14.16 -97.17
N GLU A 749 175.83 -13.47 -97.44
CA GLU A 749 175.19 -13.48 -98.76
C GLU A 749 176.09 -12.84 -99.83
N ALA A 750 176.88 -11.82 -99.46
CA ALA A 750 177.88 -11.22 -100.35
C ALA A 750 179.05 -12.16 -100.70
N GLN A 751 179.48 -13.03 -99.78
CA GLN A 751 180.51 -14.04 -100.04
C GLN A 751 180.00 -15.17 -100.94
N ALA A 752 178.76 -15.61 -100.71
CA ALA A 752 178.12 -16.64 -101.53
C ALA A 752 178.00 -16.20 -103.00
N ALA A 753 177.60 -14.94 -103.24
CA ALA A 753 177.48 -14.39 -104.59
C ALA A 753 178.81 -14.32 -105.36
N HIS A 754 179.96 -14.20 -104.68
CA HIS A 754 181.27 -14.14 -105.35
C HIS A 754 181.75 -15.53 -105.81
N LEU A 755 181.48 -16.56 -105.03
CA LEU A 755 181.81 -17.96 -105.37
C LEU A 755 180.98 -18.47 -106.55
N GLU A 756 179.69 -18.11 -106.59
CA GLU A 756 178.78 -18.48 -107.67
C GLU A 756 179.24 -17.91 -109.03
N LYS A 757 179.80 -16.69 -109.02
CA LYS A 757 180.33 -16.04 -110.23
C LYS A 757 181.60 -16.70 -110.78
N ASP A 758 182.49 -17.17 -109.92
CA ASP A 758 183.71 -17.90 -110.34
C ASP A 758 183.34 -19.26 -110.97
N LEU A 759 182.30 -19.91 -110.43
CA LEU A 759 181.74 -21.17 -110.95
C LEU A 759 181.16 -21.01 -112.36
N ASP A 760 180.42 -19.92 -112.60
CA ASP A 760 179.84 -19.62 -113.91
C ASP A 760 180.88 -19.25 -114.98
N SER A 761 182.05 -18.71 -114.60
CA SER A 761 183.17 -18.43 -115.52
C SER A 761 183.75 -19.72 -116.13
N VAL A 762 183.92 -20.77 -115.30
CA VAL A 762 184.43 -22.08 -115.73
C VAL A 762 183.43 -22.78 -116.65
N ARG A 763 182.14 -22.65 -116.35
CA ARG A 763 181.06 -23.24 -117.17
C ARG A 763 181.02 -22.69 -118.61
N ASN A 764 181.52 -21.47 -118.82
CA ASN A 764 181.36 -20.75 -120.08
C ASN A 764 182.64 -20.63 -120.94
N LYS A 765 183.81 -21.11 -120.49
CA LYS A 765 185.08 -21.03 -121.24
C LYS A 765 186.01 -22.22 -120.97
N THR A 766 185.75 -23.42 -121.49
CA THR A 766 186.89 -24.31 -121.74
C THR A 766 186.55 -25.43 -122.71
N ASP A 767 187.41 -25.59 -123.69
CA ASP A 767 187.36 -26.66 -124.68
C ASP A 767 188.19 -27.90 -124.22
N ASP A 768 188.76 -27.91 -123.01
CA ASP A 768 189.52 -29.02 -122.41
C ASP A 768 188.97 -29.44 -121.02
N PRO A 769 188.41 -30.66 -120.88
CA PRO A 769 187.79 -31.13 -119.64
C PRO A 769 188.78 -31.35 -118.48
N ALA A 770 190.06 -31.57 -118.72
CA ALA A 770 191.03 -31.79 -117.64
C ALA A 770 191.35 -30.48 -116.88
N ALA A 771 191.39 -29.34 -117.58
CA ALA A 771 191.63 -28.03 -116.97
C ALA A 771 190.41 -27.50 -116.18
N ALA A 772 189.19 -27.80 -116.63
CA ALA A 772 187.97 -27.40 -115.94
C ALA A 772 187.84 -28.08 -114.56
N ILE A 773 188.19 -29.36 -114.46
CA ILE A 773 188.12 -30.12 -113.20
C ILE A 773 189.10 -29.57 -112.15
N ALA A 774 190.30 -29.15 -112.56
CA ALA A 774 191.27 -28.52 -111.66
C ALA A 774 190.77 -27.19 -111.08
N THR A 775 190.13 -26.35 -111.90
CA THR A 775 189.59 -25.05 -111.45
C THR A 775 188.39 -25.20 -110.51
N ILE A 776 187.52 -26.20 -110.75
CA ILE A 776 186.36 -26.49 -109.90
C ILE A 776 186.81 -26.97 -108.50
N ALA A 777 187.89 -27.74 -108.44
CA ALA A 777 188.45 -28.19 -107.17
C ALA A 777 188.94 -27.00 -106.30
N ASP A 778 189.56 -25.99 -106.90
CA ASP A 778 189.99 -24.76 -106.19
C ASP A 778 188.82 -23.91 -105.67
N ILE A 779 187.72 -23.81 -106.41
CA ILE A 779 186.51 -23.10 -105.97
C ILE A 779 185.84 -23.82 -104.80
N ALA A 780 185.80 -25.16 -104.85
CA ALA A 780 185.19 -25.96 -103.79
C ALA A 780 185.92 -25.81 -102.44
N ASP A 781 187.24 -25.59 -102.45
CA ASP A 781 188.01 -25.34 -101.23
C ASP A 781 187.83 -23.92 -100.67
N ARG A 782 187.52 -22.90 -101.49
CA ARG A 782 187.20 -21.54 -101.01
C ARG A 782 185.76 -21.40 -100.46
N ALA A 783 184.87 -22.33 -100.81
CA ALA A 783 183.47 -22.33 -100.37
C ALA A 783 183.25 -23.02 -99.01
N ARG A 784 184.23 -23.80 -98.55
CA ARG A 784 184.27 -24.29 -97.16
C ARG A 784 184.85 -23.22 -96.26
#